data_AF-A0A1E7JAB3-F1
#
_entry.id   AF-A0A1E7JAB3-F1
#
_cell.length_a   1.000
_cell.length_b   1.000
_cell.length_c   1.000
_cell.angle_alpha   90.00
_cell.angle_beta   90.00
_cell.angle_gamma   90.00
#
_symmetry.space_group_name_H-M   'P 1'
#
loop_
_entity.id
_entity.type
_entity.pdbx_description
1 polymer ?
#
loop_
_entity_poly.entity_id
_entity_poly.type
_entity_poly.pdbx_seq_one_letter_code
_entity_poly.pdbx_strand_id
1 'polypeptide(L)'
;MNEQLKNGADPQELFEIVLQDTESVAVVGVCSSVALANEKICREAVIPILENPAVWMMDTYRLTQDLRGESSVNMFPTHFSLGNDKADYKILLDLARQPHRKFDIRSFVYPILLFGSENARQRLQKAIRSFPDNLPFLYEDEKGDDSIVHERIETCKIWAVQAERENYEVVETGVEGEIGIQFKLPVELEEEQKEKLEPVEELNKLLGLQVWSMNLLEKGAVSQAFTIQSAMEFAQDLVCQDDSSYQPTNFFLEQRVNAIAAFTAALVIHQWQWVENNDYASWCREQLLIAAKRPEPPARFHDEASRDSMDYRRSAARALPILLLKCPEDKRICEAIYALALHRNDEVRDFLFGGLKALWMIDQKTIWECINVAIKSARRKALDHKFWYLNEQLSVIVVWGKHVGIKKVNEQIKKTTHSFLDRFYPKPIRNCSPTEIDSHHLRSILYCLPSDIQITEMPTSNKLVDFLEELLLFTINAYIHFEKEDRGYNEWDHNDWNLLFFQIIANALLRLPKNVAEPKLFDPIVTSWKQSLAMMKELLRGFIWIKPQPELEDRFIELWLDIGDRVLASDHNNTFGYRLNNEMKDILGLLIFVDPTGIVWDVQEWAPPKKVTHFISRWCDTVGHRPDCFSNLVRLLKEGGFDLIPEFGIGWLYNCIRKADDHKNFFERSRTTGSLAELLHDSWSKQELTIKQNPERLKHFVFIVDKVAEQGESIAIRLQSRLQESLCDE
;
A
#
# COMPACT_ATOMS: atom_id res chain seq x y z
N MET A 1 -7.75 -6.52 39.08
CA MET A 1 -9.10 -7.12 39.01
C MET A 1 -9.14 -8.43 38.22
N ASN A 2 -8.85 -8.44 36.91
CA ASN A 2 -8.86 -9.67 36.08
C ASN A 2 -8.03 -10.83 36.67
N GLU A 3 -6.83 -10.57 37.18
CA GLU A 3 -6.02 -11.62 37.82
C GLU A 3 -6.63 -12.16 39.11
N GLN A 4 -7.30 -11.32 39.90
CA GLN A 4 -7.96 -11.76 41.14
C GLN A 4 -9.18 -12.63 40.84
N LEU A 5 -9.97 -12.29 39.81
CA LEU A 5 -11.07 -13.13 39.33
C LEU A 5 -10.56 -14.50 38.83
N LYS A 6 -9.44 -14.52 38.11
CA LYS A 6 -8.78 -15.78 37.70
C LYS A 6 -8.33 -16.62 38.89
N ASN A 7 -7.97 -15.97 40.00
CA ASN A 7 -7.57 -16.62 41.25
C ASN A 7 -8.78 -16.99 42.14
N GLY A 8 -10.02 -16.82 41.66
CA GLY A 8 -11.23 -17.22 42.37
C GLY A 8 -11.76 -16.21 43.38
N ALA A 9 -11.34 -14.95 43.32
CA ALA A 9 -11.93 -13.89 44.13
C ALA A 9 -13.41 -13.70 43.78
N ASP A 10 -14.24 -13.36 44.77
CA ASP A 10 -15.65 -13.08 44.56
C ASP A 10 -15.83 -11.79 43.72
N PRO A 11 -16.52 -11.85 42.57
CA PRO A 11 -16.70 -10.68 41.72
C PRO A 11 -17.50 -9.56 42.39
N GLN A 12 -18.44 -9.91 43.26
CA GLN A 12 -19.31 -8.93 43.90
C GLN A 12 -18.55 -8.15 44.97
N GLU A 13 -17.84 -8.82 45.87
CA GLU A 13 -16.93 -8.17 46.82
C GLU A 13 -15.89 -7.29 46.11
N LEU A 14 -15.32 -7.78 45.01
CA LEU A 14 -14.33 -7.02 44.24
C LEU A 14 -14.91 -5.75 43.61
N PHE A 15 -16.13 -5.81 43.07
CA PHE A 15 -16.79 -4.65 42.49
C PHE A 15 -17.22 -3.67 43.57
N GLU A 16 -17.73 -4.15 44.71
CA GLU A 16 -18.07 -3.33 45.87
C GLU A 16 -16.85 -2.56 46.37
N ILE A 17 -15.70 -3.23 46.59
CA ILE A 17 -14.46 -2.57 47.03
C ILE A 17 -14.01 -1.45 46.08
N VAL A 18 -14.17 -1.66 44.77
CA VAL A 18 -13.68 -0.73 43.75
C VAL A 18 -14.65 0.42 43.49
N LEU A 19 -15.96 0.16 43.58
CA LEU A 19 -17.01 1.13 43.30
C LEU A 19 -17.47 1.90 44.55
N GLN A 20 -17.20 1.40 45.74
CA GLN A 20 -17.54 2.08 46.98
C GLN A 20 -16.88 3.46 47.03
N ASP A 21 -17.69 4.49 47.28
CA ASP A 21 -17.30 5.90 47.41
C ASP A 21 -16.60 6.49 46.16
N THR A 22 -16.72 5.85 44.99
CA THR A 22 -16.14 6.39 43.74
C THR A 22 -17.05 7.41 43.07
N GLU A 23 -16.50 8.56 42.72
CA GLU A 23 -17.16 9.57 41.88
C GLU A 23 -16.66 9.53 40.42
N SER A 24 -15.86 8.52 40.07
CA SER A 24 -15.19 8.43 38.76
C SER A 24 -15.87 7.42 37.83
N VAL A 25 -16.43 7.93 36.74
CA VAL A 25 -16.98 7.10 35.65
C VAL A 25 -15.92 6.20 34.98
N ALA A 26 -14.65 6.59 35.02
CA ALA A 26 -13.57 5.77 34.48
C ALA A 26 -13.43 4.45 35.24
N VAL A 27 -13.65 4.46 36.56
CA VAL A 27 -13.61 3.25 37.40
C VAL A 27 -14.78 2.33 37.05
N VAL A 28 -15.98 2.89 36.83
CA VAL A 28 -17.15 2.14 36.33
C VAL A 28 -16.85 1.50 34.96
N GLY A 29 -16.16 2.22 34.08
CA GLY A 29 -15.71 1.70 32.79
C GLY A 29 -14.74 0.52 32.92
N VAL A 30 -13.80 0.57 33.87
CA VAL A 30 -12.89 -0.56 34.18
C VAL A 30 -13.69 -1.78 34.67
N CYS A 31 -14.62 -1.59 35.61
CA CYS A 31 -15.47 -2.68 36.09
C CYS A 31 -16.32 -3.27 34.95
N SER A 32 -16.87 -2.43 34.07
CA SER A 32 -17.64 -2.86 32.89
C SER A 32 -16.80 -3.70 31.93
N SER A 33 -15.58 -3.24 31.61
CA SER A 33 -14.63 -3.98 30.77
C SER A 33 -14.23 -5.33 31.39
N VAL A 34 -13.97 -5.36 32.70
CA VAL A 34 -13.67 -6.60 33.44
C VAL A 34 -14.87 -7.55 33.45
N ALA A 35 -16.08 -7.03 33.66
CA ALA A 35 -17.29 -7.84 33.59
C ALA A 35 -17.45 -8.47 32.21
N LEU A 36 -17.40 -7.67 31.14
CA LEU A 36 -17.52 -8.13 29.76
C LEU A 36 -16.44 -9.16 29.37
N ALA A 37 -15.23 -9.05 29.92
CA ALA A 37 -14.18 -10.04 29.72
C ALA A 37 -14.45 -11.38 30.45
N ASN A 38 -15.28 -11.37 31.50
CA ASN A 38 -15.55 -12.51 32.38
C ASN A 38 -17.07 -12.73 32.59
N GLU A 39 -17.85 -12.63 31.50
CA GLU A 39 -19.31 -12.51 31.52
C GLU A 39 -20.01 -13.54 32.41
N LYS A 40 -19.60 -14.80 32.36
CA LYS A 40 -20.21 -15.88 33.15
C LYS A 40 -20.05 -15.70 34.65
N ILE A 41 -18.88 -15.22 35.09
CA ILE A 41 -18.52 -15.11 36.50
C ILE A 41 -19.10 -13.81 37.08
N CYS A 42 -19.05 -12.72 36.31
CA CYS A 42 -19.49 -11.39 36.76
C CYS A 42 -21.00 -11.11 36.56
N ARG A 43 -21.78 -12.11 36.12
CA ARG A 43 -23.18 -11.92 35.67
C ARG A 43 -24.07 -11.15 36.65
N GLU A 44 -24.04 -11.47 37.94
CA GLU A 44 -24.87 -10.76 38.93
C GLU A 44 -24.16 -9.56 39.54
N ALA A 45 -22.82 -9.59 39.64
CA ALA A 45 -22.01 -8.51 40.21
C ALA A 45 -22.08 -7.20 39.40
N VAL A 46 -22.42 -7.27 38.11
CA VAL A 46 -22.54 -6.09 37.23
C VAL A 46 -23.88 -5.34 37.40
N ILE A 47 -24.86 -5.89 38.14
CA ILE A 47 -26.20 -5.29 38.28
C ILE A 47 -26.15 -3.81 38.72
N PRO A 48 -25.37 -3.39 39.73
CA PRO A 48 -25.30 -1.98 40.13
C PRO A 48 -24.88 -1.03 39.00
N ILE A 49 -24.10 -1.52 38.04
CA ILE A 49 -23.71 -0.78 36.84
C ILE A 49 -24.86 -0.73 35.83
N LEU A 50 -25.56 -1.86 35.65
CA LEU A 50 -26.71 -1.95 34.75
C LEU A 50 -27.91 -1.13 35.21
N GLU A 51 -28.03 -0.82 36.50
CA GLU A 51 -29.13 -0.01 37.03
C GLU A 51 -29.09 1.45 36.58
N ASN A 52 -27.97 1.92 36.00
CA ASN A 52 -27.81 3.30 35.58
C ASN A 52 -27.84 3.43 34.03
N PRO A 53 -28.88 4.07 33.45
CA PRO A 53 -29.02 4.20 32.00
C PRO A 53 -27.94 5.08 31.35
N ALA A 54 -27.25 5.94 32.11
CA ALA A 54 -26.14 6.73 31.56
C ALA A 54 -24.95 5.84 31.19
N VAL A 55 -24.72 4.77 31.94
CA VAL A 55 -23.65 3.80 31.65
C VAL A 55 -23.95 3.03 30.36
N TRP A 56 -25.22 2.68 30.12
CA TRP A 56 -25.65 2.01 28.88
C TRP A 56 -25.33 2.86 27.65
N MET A 57 -25.58 4.16 27.74
CA MET A 57 -25.28 5.11 26.68
C MET A 57 -23.78 5.24 26.43
N MET A 58 -23.01 5.49 27.49
CA MET A 58 -21.55 5.61 27.38
C MET A 58 -20.92 4.34 26.80
N ASP A 59 -21.41 3.17 27.20
CA ASP A 59 -20.88 1.89 26.70
C ASP A 59 -21.31 1.60 25.26
N THR A 60 -22.49 2.06 24.83
CA THR A 60 -22.93 2.00 23.42
C THR A 60 -22.01 2.86 22.53
N TYR A 61 -21.65 4.06 22.99
CA TYR A 61 -20.68 4.91 22.30
C TYR A 61 -19.30 4.26 22.22
N ARG A 62 -18.82 3.66 23.34
CA ARG A 62 -17.58 2.89 23.35
C ARG A 62 -17.62 1.76 22.33
N LEU A 63 -18.65 0.92 22.34
CA LEU A 63 -18.78 -0.22 21.43
C LEU A 63 -18.72 0.22 19.96
N THR A 64 -19.40 1.33 19.61
CA THR A 64 -19.38 1.87 18.25
C THR A 64 -17.96 2.23 17.78
N GLN A 65 -17.12 2.75 18.68
CA GLN A 65 -15.71 3.04 18.39
C GLN A 65 -14.86 1.75 18.34
N ASP A 66 -15.07 0.84 19.29
CA ASP A 66 -14.32 -0.42 19.39
C ASP A 66 -14.57 -1.36 18.19
N LEU A 67 -15.79 -1.40 17.65
CA LEU A 67 -16.12 -2.16 16.44
C LEU A 67 -15.30 -1.72 15.21
N ARG A 68 -14.82 -0.47 15.20
CA ARG A 68 -13.93 0.07 14.16
C ARG A 68 -12.45 -0.09 14.51
N GLY A 69 -12.10 -0.62 15.67
CA GLY A 69 -10.73 -0.69 16.17
C GLY A 69 -9.79 -1.46 15.23
N GLU A 70 -10.17 -2.67 14.83
CA GLU A 70 -9.37 -3.50 13.92
C GLU A 70 -9.22 -2.85 12.53
N SER A 71 -10.30 -2.31 11.96
CA SER A 71 -10.23 -1.58 10.68
C SER A 71 -9.38 -0.31 10.77
N SER A 72 -9.39 0.39 11.90
CA SER A 72 -8.60 1.60 12.11
C SER A 72 -7.11 1.26 12.22
N VAL A 73 -6.77 0.22 12.99
CA VAL A 73 -5.40 -0.31 13.06
C VAL A 73 -4.90 -0.78 11.69
N ASN A 74 -5.79 -1.26 10.81
CA ASN A 74 -5.45 -1.68 9.44
C ASN A 74 -5.40 -0.54 8.41
N MET A 75 -6.15 0.55 8.59
CA MET A 75 -6.14 1.70 7.67
C MET A 75 -5.01 2.70 7.95
N PHE A 76 -4.62 2.87 9.21
CA PHE A 76 -3.57 3.83 9.61
C PHE A 76 -2.12 3.30 9.72
N PRO A 77 -1.74 2.03 9.48
CA PRO A 77 -0.40 1.54 9.79
C PRO A 77 0.65 1.96 8.75
N THR A 78 0.26 2.60 7.65
CA THR A 78 1.18 2.98 6.55
C THR A 78 1.36 4.48 6.34
N HIS A 79 0.51 5.35 6.91
CA HIS A 79 0.47 6.78 6.54
C HIS A 79 0.82 7.75 7.68
N PHE A 80 0.68 7.32 8.94
CA PHE A 80 1.08 8.11 10.09
C PHE A 80 2.03 7.25 10.91
N SER A 81 3.15 7.82 11.32
CA SER A 81 4.34 7.22 11.92
C SER A 81 4.14 6.46 13.25
N LEU A 82 2.93 5.98 13.55
CA LEU A 82 2.57 5.17 14.70
C LEU A 82 2.81 3.68 14.37
N GLY A 83 4.09 3.30 14.38
CA GLY A 83 4.51 1.90 14.45
C GLY A 83 5.04 1.31 13.14
N ASN A 84 6.25 1.69 12.73
CA ASN A 84 7.04 0.91 11.76
C ASN A 84 7.54 -0.43 12.36
N ASP A 85 7.30 -0.69 13.64
CA ASP A 85 7.59 -1.96 14.28
C ASP A 85 6.39 -2.91 14.19
N LYS A 86 6.60 -4.07 13.54
CA LYS A 86 5.61 -5.15 13.45
C LYS A 86 5.13 -5.62 14.83
N ALA A 87 5.94 -5.45 15.87
CA ALA A 87 5.55 -5.77 17.25
C ALA A 87 4.44 -4.85 17.77
N ASP A 88 4.53 -3.55 17.53
CA ASP A 88 3.53 -2.56 17.98
C ASP A 88 2.20 -2.74 17.25
N TYR A 89 2.24 -2.98 15.94
CA TYR A 89 1.05 -3.29 15.14
C TYR A 89 0.33 -4.54 15.67
N LYS A 90 1.07 -5.60 16.00
CA LYS A 90 0.51 -6.83 16.58
C LYS A 90 -0.14 -6.56 17.93
N ILE A 91 0.48 -5.77 18.81
CA ILE A 91 -0.09 -5.40 20.11
C ILE A 91 -1.41 -4.66 19.94
N LEU A 92 -1.48 -3.68 19.04
CA LEU A 92 -2.71 -2.92 18.78
C LEU A 92 -3.83 -3.81 18.24
N LEU A 93 -3.50 -4.74 17.35
CA LEU A 93 -4.45 -5.70 16.80
C LEU A 93 -4.95 -6.69 17.87
N ASP A 94 -4.05 -7.19 18.72
CA ASP A 94 -4.38 -8.08 19.84
C ASP A 94 -5.24 -7.36 20.90
N LEU A 95 -5.04 -6.07 21.11
CA LEU A 95 -5.88 -5.23 21.96
C LEU A 95 -7.27 -4.99 21.36
N ALA A 96 -7.35 -4.71 20.06
CA ALA A 96 -8.63 -4.53 19.36
C ALA A 96 -9.48 -5.81 19.36
N ARG A 97 -8.85 -6.99 19.37
CA ARG A 97 -9.51 -8.30 19.36
C ARG A 97 -9.99 -8.79 20.73
N GLN A 98 -9.72 -8.04 21.80
CA GLN A 98 -10.10 -8.45 23.16
C GLN A 98 -11.63 -8.68 23.27
N PRO A 99 -12.09 -9.76 23.95
CA PRO A 99 -13.51 -10.11 24.01
C PRO A 99 -14.42 -8.98 24.50
N HIS A 100 -13.98 -8.21 25.50
CA HIS A 100 -14.77 -7.13 26.10
C HIS A 100 -15.05 -5.95 25.13
N ARG A 101 -14.35 -5.88 23.99
CA ARG A 101 -14.55 -4.84 22.98
C ARG A 101 -15.66 -5.18 21.98
N LYS A 102 -16.17 -6.41 21.99
CA LYS A 102 -17.14 -6.91 21.00
C LYS A 102 -18.60 -6.78 21.44
N PHE A 103 -18.83 -6.55 22.72
CA PHE A 103 -20.15 -6.46 23.32
C PHE A 103 -20.23 -5.20 24.17
N ASP A 104 -21.45 -4.75 24.44
CA ASP A 104 -21.71 -3.74 25.46
C ASP A 104 -22.35 -4.37 26.70
N ILE A 105 -22.43 -3.61 27.79
CA ILE A 105 -22.98 -4.08 29.07
C ILE A 105 -24.42 -4.59 28.96
N ARG A 106 -25.19 -4.20 27.93
CA ARG A 106 -26.57 -4.67 27.75
C ARG A 106 -26.62 -6.16 27.44
N SER A 107 -25.51 -6.74 26.96
CA SER A 107 -25.38 -8.18 26.76
C SER A 107 -25.62 -8.99 28.04
N PHE A 108 -25.50 -8.40 29.23
CA PHE A 108 -25.78 -9.03 30.51
C PHE A 108 -27.27 -9.11 30.87
N VAL A 109 -28.12 -8.26 30.29
CA VAL A 109 -29.54 -8.15 30.64
C VAL A 109 -30.22 -9.50 30.46
N TYR A 110 -30.10 -10.05 29.26
CA TYR A 110 -30.73 -11.30 28.90
C TYR A 110 -30.23 -12.50 29.75
N PRO A 111 -28.91 -12.73 29.92
CA PRO A 111 -28.40 -13.78 30.81
C PRO A 111 -28.89 -13.67 32.25
N ILE A 112 -29.00 -12.46 32.81
CA ILE A 112 -29.52 -12.25 34.17
C ILE A 112 -31.02 -12.58 34.22
N LEU A 113 -31.79 -12.15 33.23
CA LEU A 113 -33.23 -12.39 33.18
C LEU A 113 -33.55 -13.89 33.13
N LEU A 114 -32.80 -14.69 32.38
CA LEU A 114 -33.09 -16.11 32.23
C LEU A 114 -32.41 -17.01 33.26
N PHE A 115 -31.16 -16.71 33.61
CA PHE A 115 -30.31 -17.63 34.37
C PHE A 115 -29.87 -17.06 35.72
N GLY A 116 -30.16 -15.79 36.00
CA GLY A 116 -29.87 -15.17 37.28
C GLY A 116 -30.81 -15.62 38.39
N SER A 117 -30.38 -15.37 39.64
CA SER A 117 -31.19 -15.56 40.83
C SER A 117 -32.49 -14.75 40.76
N GLU A 118 -33.53 -15.20 41.46
CA GLU A 118 -34.84 -14.51 41.45
C GLU A 118 -34.71 -13.06 41.93
N ASN A 119 -33.87 -12.82 42.93
CA ASN A 119 -33.58 -11.48 43.45
C ASN A 119 -32.86 -10.61 42.40
N ALA A 120 -31.83 -11.15 41.73
CA ALA A 120 -31.12 -10.45 40.67
C ALA A 120 -32.05 -10.07 39.51
N ARG A 121 -32.91 -11.00 39.08
CA ARG A 121 -33.90 -10.77 38.03
C ARG A 121 -34.86 -9.64 38.39
N GLN A 122 -35.52 -9.73 39.54
CA GLN A 122 -36.50 -8.73 39.96
C GLN A 122 -35.87 -7.35 40.16
N ARG A 123 -34.65 -7.30 40.72
CA ARG A 123 -33.88 -6.06 40.89
C ARG A 123 -33.60 -5.39 39.54
N LEU A 124 -33.04 -6.15 38.59
CA LEU A 124 -32.72 -5.64 37.27
C LEU A 124 -33.96 -5.20 36.48
N GLN A 125 -35.03 -6.02 36.50
CA GLN A 125 -36.29 -5.68 35.82
C GLN A 125 -36.88 -4.37 36.36
N LYS A 126 -36.91 -4.22 37.68
CA LYS A 126 -37.41 -3.00 38.31
C LYS A 126 -36.59 -1.78 37.90
N ALA A 127 -35.27 -1.89 37.85
CA ALA A 127 -34.39 -0.79 37.48
C ALA A 127 -34.59 -0.38 36.00
N ILE A 128 -34.53 -1.33 35.07
CA ILE A 128 -34.66 -1.06 33.63
C ILE A 128 -36.05 -0.47 33.30
N ARG A 129 -37.12 -0.96 33.94
CA ARG A 129 -38.48 -0.39 33.79
C ARG A 129 -38.57 1.09 34.20
N SER A 130 -37.69 1.55 35.08
CA SER A 130 -37.68 2.94 35.57
C SER A 130 -36.84 3.90 34.71
N PHE A 131 -36.18 3.43 33.65
CA PHE A 131 -35.36 4.28 32.79
C PHE A 131 -36.13 5.41 32.11
N PRO A 132 -37.38 5.23 31.62
CA PRO A 132 -38.16 6.34 31.07
C PRO A 132 -38.43 7.46 32.07
N ASP A 133 -38.45 7.14 33.37
CA ASP A 133 -38.62 8.11 34.46
C ASP A 133 -37.30 8.75 34.90
N ASN A 134 -36.16 8.14 34.54
CA ASN A 134 -34.81 8.55 34.92
C ASN A 134 -33.93 8.71 33.68
N LEU A 135 -34.21 9.75 32.89
CA LEU A 135 -33.53 9.97 31.62
C LEU A 135 -32.02 10.22 31.81
N PRO A 136 -31.15 9.53 31.05
CA PRO A 136 -29.72 9.72 31.14
C PRO A 136 -29.26 10.98 30.40
N PHE A 137 -28.65 11.91 31.13
CA PHE A 137 -27.93 13.06 30.57
C PHE A 137 -26.46 12.97 30.96
N LEU A 138 -25.57 13.13 29.98
CA LEU A 138 -24.12 13.15 30.17
C LEU A 138 -23.62 14.55 30.55
N TYR A 139 -24.33 15.58 30.10
CA TYR A 139 -24.03 16.98 30.41
C TYR A 139 -25.28 17.74 30.86
N GLU A 140 -25.08 18.75 31.71
CA GLU A 140 -26.20 19.50 32.27
C GLU A 140 -26.96 20.31 31.21
N ASP A 141 -26.27 20.78 30.17
CA ASP A 141 -26.84 21.55 29.07
C ASP A 141 -27.80 20.73 28.19
N GLU A 142 -27.64 19.39 28.14
CA GLU A 142 -28.51 18.50 27.36
C GLU A 142 -29.97 18.54 27.84
N LYS A 143 -30.19 18.88 29.12
CA LYS A 143 -31.54 18.99 29.71
C LYS A 143 -32.37 20.13 29.10
N GLY A 144 -31.70 21.12 28.48
CA GLY A 144 -32.33 22.25 27.82
C GLY A 144 -32.56 22.05 26.31
N ASP A 145 -32.12 20.93 25.74
CA ASP A 145 -32.28 20.62 24.31
C ASP A 145 -33.45 19.64 24.10
N ASP A 146 -34.57 20.16 23.60
CA ASP A 146 -35.80 19.38 23.37
C ASP A 146 -35.56 18.17 22.43
N SER A 147 -34.62 18.27 21.48
CA SER A 147 -34.29 17.17 20.58
C SER A 147 -33.59 16.04 21.32
N ILE A 148 -32.61 16.38 22.17
CA ILE A 148 -31.89 15.39 22.97
C ILE A 148 -32.84 14.75 23.98
N VAL A 149 -33.63 15.55 24.70
CA VAL A 149 -34.61 15.04 25.67
C VAL A 149 -35.57 14.05 25.02
N HIS A 150 -36.09 14.38 23.82
CA HIS A 150 -36.96 13.48 23.08
C HIS A 150 -36.26 12.17 22.70
N GLU A 151 -35.05 12.23 22.15
CA GLU A 151 -34.23 11.05 21.83
C GLU A 151 -33.99 10.15 23.06
N ARG A 152 -33.74 10.75 24.23
CA ARG A 152 -33.55 10.03 25.50
C ARG A 152 -34.80 9.30 25.94
N ILE A 153 -35.97 9.94 25.85
CA ILE A 153 -37.25 9.31 26.19
C ILE A 153 -37.47 8.07 25.33
N GLU A 154 -37.26 8.16 24.02
CA GLU A 154 -37.48 7.05 23.11
C GLU A 154 -36.49 5.91 23.32
N THR A 155 -35.21 6.24 23.48
CA THR A 155 -34.17 5.26 23.80
C THR A 155 -34.49 4.51 25.09
N CYS A 156 -34.90 5.23 26.15
CA CYS A 156 -35.28 4.62 27.42
C CYS A 156 -36.54 3.75 27.33
N LYS A 157 -37.53 4.11 26.48
CA LYS A 157 -38.69 3.25 26.22
C LYS A 157 -38.28 1.91 25.61
N ILE A 158 -37.35 1.92 24.65
CA ILE A 158 -36.82 0.70 24.02
C ILE A 158 -36.02 -0.12 25.04
N TRP A 159 -35.24 0.52 25.91
CA TRP A 159 -34.53 -0.21 26.96
C TRP A 159 -35.49 -0.80 28.00
N ALA A 160 -36.54 -0.07 28.38
CA ALA A 160 -37.54 -0.54 29.33
C ALA A 160 -38.17 -1.88 28.91
N VAL A 161 -38.48 -2.05 27.62
CA VAL A 161 -39.08 -3.29 27.12
C VAL A 161 -38.10 -4.47 27.10
N GLN A 162 -36.78 -4.25 27.18
CA GLN A 162 -35.79 -5.32 27.33
C GLN A 162 -35.85 -6.00 28.70
N ALA A 163 -36.55 -5.40 29.69
CA ALA A 163 -36.79 -6.01 30.99
C ALA A 163 -37.80 -7.18 30.93
N GLU A 164 -38.63 -7.24 29.88
CA GLU A 164 -39.70 -8.22 29.76
C GLU A 164 -39.19 -9.50 29.09
N ARG A 165 -39.39 -10.64 29.75
CA ARG A 165 -38.92 -11.93 29.24
C ARG A 165 -39.70 -12.36 27.99
N GLU A 166 -40.93 -11.91 27.89
CA GLU A 166 -41.88 -12.16 26.80
C GLU A 166 -41.38 -11.58 25.47
N ASN A 167 -40.48 -10.59 25.52
CA ASN A 167 -39.86 -9.97 24.37
C ASN A 167 -38.60 -10.71 23.89
N TYR A 168 -38.37 -11.94 24.34
CA TYR A 168 -37.26 -12.77 23.88
C TYR A 168 -37.80 -14.09 23.32
N GLU A 169 -37.41 -14.43 22.09
CA GLU A 169 -37.82 -15.66 21.41
C GLU A 169 -36.64 -16.58 21.12
N VAL A 170 -36.89 -17.89 21.12
CA VAL A 170 -35.88 -18.90 20.78
C VAL A 170 -35.82 -19.04 19.26
N VAL A 171 -34.62 -18.92 18.71
CA VAL A 171 -34.33 -19.04 17.28
C VAL A 171 -33.34 -20.18 17.03
N GLU A 172 -33.50 -20.88 15.90
CA GLU A 172 -32.58 -21.93 15.49
C GLU A 172 -31.28 -21.31 14.94
N THR A 173 -30.12 -21.74 15.45
CA THR A 173 -28.80 -21.23 15.02
C THR A 173 -28.18 -22.03 13.88
N GLY A 174 -28.82 -23.12 13.44
CA GLY A 174 -28.29 -24.04 12.45
C GLY A 174 -27.11 -24.89 12.93
N VAL A 175 -26.73 -24.78 14.22
CA VAL A 175 -25.68 -25.56 14.87
C VAL A 175 -26.33 -26.55 15.83
N GLU A 176 -26.02 -27.84 15.68
CA GLU A 176 -26.61 -28.90 16.50
C GLU A 176 -26.22 -28.73 17.98
N GLY A 177 -27.23 -28.63 18.85
CA GLY A 177 -27.04 -28.44 20.29
C GLY A 177 -26.97 -26.99 20.76
N GLU A 178 -27.09 -26.00 19.86
CA GLU A 178 -27.18 -24.58 20.22
C GLU A 178 -28.60 -24.04 20.01
N ILE A 179 -29.07 -23.25 20.96
CA ILE A 179 -30.30 -22.46 20.83
C ILE A 179 -29.93 -20.98 20.83
N GLY A 180 -30.41 -20.25 19.83
CA GLY A 180 -30.28 -18.80 19.79
C GLY A 180 -31.43 -18.20 20.57
N ILE A 181 -31.19 -17.07 21.23
CA ILE A 181 -32.27 -16.27 21.77
C ILE A 181 -32.13 -14.85 21.24
N GLN A 182 -33.22 -14.33 20.68
CA GLN A 182 -33.28 -13.03 20.04
C GLN A 182 -34.28 -12.14 20.76
N PHE A 183 -33.89 -10.88 20.97
CA PHE A 183 -34.81 -9.84 21.43
C PHE A 183 -35.74 -9.41 20.29
N LYS A 184 -37.04 -9.37 20.58
CA LYS A 184 -38.10 -8.93 19.68
C LYS A 184 -38.74 -7.67 20.24
N LEU A 185 -38.64 -6.58 19.49
CA LEU A 185 -39.27 -5.32 19.86
C LEU A 185 -40.81 -5.46 19.74
N PRO A 186 -41.60 -4.91 20.68
CA PRO A 186 -43.06 -4.87 20.53
C PRO A 186 -43.48 -4.13 19.26
N VAL A 187 -44.56 -4.59 18.62
CA VAL A 187 -44.99 -4.15 17.28
C VAL A 187 -45.17 -2.64 17.20
N GLU A 188 -45.74 -2.03 18.24
CA GLU A 188 -45.98 -0.58 18.28
C GLU A 188 -44.67 0.22 18.22
N LEU A 189 -43.64 -0.23 18.93
CA LEU A 189 -42.31 0.40 18.92
C LEU A 189 -41.52 0.04 17.66
N GLU A 190 -41.76 -1.13 17.07
CA GLU A 190 -41.16 -1.56 15.80
C GLU A 190 -41.62 -0.67 14.64
N GLU A 191 -42.91 -0.35 14.57
CA GLU A 191 -43.45 0.57 13.56
C GLU A 191 -42.90 1.99 13.71
N GLU A 192 -42.84 2.53 14.94
CA GLU A 192 -42.24 3.84 15.23
C GLU A 192 -40.75 3.90 14.87
N GLN A 193 -40.01 2.80 15.03
CA GLN A 193 -38.59 2.71 14.66
C GLN A 193 -38.39 2.57 13.16
N LYS A 194 -39.26 1.83 12.47
CA LYS A 194 -39.15 1.58 11.04
C LYS A 194 -39.21 2.87 10.22
N GLU A 195 -40.12 3.78 10.54
CA GLU A 195 -40.21 5.10 9.87
C GLU A 195 -38.94 5.93 10.06
N LYS A 196 -38.24 5.78 11.20
CA LYS A 196 -37.00 6.51 11.50
C LYS A 196 -35.76 5.89 10.89
N LEU A 197 -35.79 4.58 10.64
CA LEU A 197 -34.68 3.83 10.04
C LEU A 197 -34.69 3.90 8.52
N GLU A 198 -35.80 4.29 7.88
CA GLU A 198 -35.89 4.39 6.42
C GLU A 198 -34.75 5.22 5.78
N PRO A 199 -34.39 6.43 6.27
CA PRO A 199 -33.24 7.18 5.73
C PRO A 199 -31.89 6.47 5.92
N VAL A 200 -31.75 5.69 7.00
CA VAL A 200 -30.54 4.90 7.30
C VAL A 200 -30.46 3.69 6.36
N GLU A 201 -31.59 3.04 6.08
CA GLU A 201 -31.69 1.95 5.11
C GLU A 201 -31.38 2.43 3.69
N GLU A 202 -31.88 3.60 3.29
CA GLU A 202 -31.54 4.24 2.02
C GLU A 202 -30.04 4.53 1.92
N LEU A 203 -29.44 5.12 2.97
CA LEU A 203 -28.01 5.36 3.02
C LEU A 203 -27.21 4.04 2.95
N ASN A 204 -27.62 3.00 3.67
CA ASN A 204 -26.97 1.70 3.64
C ASN A 204 -27.05 1.06 2.25
N LYS A 205 -28.19 1.18 1.57
CA LYS A 205 -28.36 0.70 0.20
C LYS A 205 -27.46 1.45 -0.77
N LEU A 206 -27.34 2.78 -0.61
CA LEU A 206 -26.44 3.62 -1.40
C LEU A 206 -24.96 3.23 -1.20
N LEU A 207 -24.51 3.14 0.06
CA LEU A 207 -23.14 2.73 0.39
C LEU A 207 -22.85 1.30 -0.08
N GLY A 208 -23.86 0.42 0.03
CA GLY A 208 -23.81 -0.94 -0.49
C GLY A 208 -23.58 -0.96 -2.00
N LEU A 209 -24.32 -0.15 -2.77
CA LEU A 209 -24.12 -0.02 -4.21
C LEU A 209 -22.72 0.51 -4.53
N GLN A 210 -22.22 1.51 -3.80
CA GLN A 210 -20.89 2.08 -4.02
C GLN A 210 -19.78 1.03 -3.82
N VAL A 211 -19.80 0.32 -2.68
CA VAL A 211 -18.81 -0.74 -2.38
C VAL A 211 -18.91 -1.89 -3.38
N TRP A 212 -20.13 -2.29 -3.75
CA TRP A 212 -20.35 -3.32 -4.75
C TRP A 212 -19.78 -2.90 -6.12
N SER A 213 -20.05 -1.65 -6.54
CA SER A 213 -19.59 -1.10 -7.81
C SER A 213 -18.07 -0.96 -7.88
N MET A 214 -17.43 -0.54 -6.79
CA MET A 214 -15.97 -0.48 -6.70
C MET A 214 -15.33 -1.86 -6.80
N ASN A 215 -15.89 -2.87 -6.13
CA ASN A 215 -15.42 -4.25 -6.27
C ASN A 215 -15.58 -4.76 -7.70
N LEU A 216 -16.71 -4.46 -8.36
CA LEU A 216 -16.92 -4.81 -9.76
C LEU A 216 -15.90 -4.10 -10.67
N LEU A 217 -15.66 -2.81 -10.44
CA LEU A 217 -14.69 -2.00 -11.20
C LEU A 217 -13.24 -2.50 -11.04
N GLU A 218 -12.85 -2.87 -9.82
CA GLU A 218 -11.47 -3.28 -9.51
C GLU A 218 -11.18 -4.75 -9.82
N LYS A 219 -12.13 -5.65 -9.55
CA LYS A 219 -11.92 -7.11 -9.63
C LYS A 219 -12.67 -7.77 -10.79
N GLY A 220 -13.59 -7.06 -11.45
CA GLY A 220 -14.46 -7.61 -12.48
C GLY A 220 -15.50 -8.62 -11.95
N ALA A 221 -15.63 -8.77 -10.62
CA ALA A 221 -16.46 -9.80 -10.00
C ALA A 221 -17.80 -9.24 -9.52
N VAL A 222 -18.89 -9.89 -9.92
CA VAL A 222 -20.25 -9.64 -9.41
C VAL A 222 -20.43 -10.38 -8.09
N SER A 223 -20.66 -9.66 -6.99
CA SER A 223 -20.97 -10.27 -5.68
C SER A 223 -22.48 -10.35 -5.44
N GLN A 224 -22.89 -11.13 -4.42
CA GLN A 224 -24.30 -11.46 -4.15
C GLN A 224 -25.18 -10.26 -3.74
N ALA A 225 -24.60 -9.10 -3.39
CA ALA A 225 -25.37 -7.96 -2.88
C ALA A 225 -26.30 -7.31 -3.94
N PHE A 226 -25.90 -7.33 -5.21
CA PHE A 226 -26.70 -6.81 -6.32
C PHE A 226 -26.53 -7.68 -7.57
N THR A 227 -27.59 -7.78 -8.36
CA THR A 227 -27.49 -8.14 -9.78
C THR A 227 -27.18 -6.89 -10.61
N ILE A 228 -26.63 -7.05 -11.82
CA ILE A 228 -26.39 -5.90 -12.72
C ILE A 228 -27.70 -5.15 -13.02
N GLN A 229 -28.80 -5.87 -13.23
CA GLN A 229 -30.11 -5.27 -13.50
C GLN A 229 -30.64 -4.47 -12.31
N SER A 230 -30.65 -5.06 -11.10
CA SER A 230 -31.11 -4.36 -9.89
C SER A 230 -30.23 -3.16 -9.54
N ALA A 231 -28.93 -3.24 -9.82
CA ALA A 231 -28.02 -2.11 -9.65
C ALA A 231 -28.30 -0.99 -10.67
N MET A 232 -28.63 -1.34 -11.93
CA MET A 232 -29.01 -0.36 -12.96
C MET A 232 -30.29 0.38 -12.59
N GLU A 233 -31.34 -0.33 -12.18
CA GLU A 233 -32.60 0.29 -11.76
C GLU A 233 -32.38 1.27 -10.60
N PHE A 234 -31.56 0.86 -9.62
CA PHE A 234 -31.25 1.73 -8.50
C PHE A 234 -30.37 2.92 -8.91
N ALA A 235 -29.38 2.73 -9.77
CA ALA A 235 -28.56 3.82 -10.29
C ALA A 235 -29.39 4.84 -11.10
N GLN A 236 -30.39 4.40 -11.86
CA GLN A 236 -31.30 5.29 -12.59
C GLN A 236 -32.17 6.13 -11.66
N ASP A 237 -32.67 5.54 -10.57
CA ASP A 237 -33.38 6.27 -9.52
C ASP A 237 -32.48 7.33 -8.86
N LEU A 238 -31.25 6.97 -8.51
CA LEU A 238 -30.27 7.91 -7.97
C LEU A 238 -29.97 9.07 -8.94
N VAL A 239 -29.87 8.79 -10.24
CA VAL A 239 -29.69 9.83 -11.28
C VAL A 239 -30.89 10.76 -11.37
N CYS A 240 -32.12 10.27 -11.22
CA CYS A 240 -33.33 11.11 -11.24
C CYS A 240 -33.35 12.12 -10.07
N GLN A 241 -32.68 11.77 -8.97
CA GLN A 241 -32.56 12.61 -7.78
C GLN A 241 -31.28 13.50 -7.80
N ASP A 242 -30.41 13.35 -8.79
CA ASP A 242 -29.12 14.02 -8.89
C ASP A 242 -29.20 15.28 -9.76
N ASP A 243 -28.56 16.36 -9.30
CA ASP A 243 -28.37 17.57 -10.11
C ASP A 243 -26.92 17.65 -10.60
N SER A 244 -26.74 17.40 -11.89
CA SER A 244 -25.44 17.43 -12.57
C SER A 244 -24.76 18.81 -12.57
N SER A 245 -25.51 19.89 -12.35
CA SER A 245 -25.00 21.26 -12.39
C SER A 245 -24.40 21.73 -11.06
N TYR A 246 -24.71 21.05 -9.96
CA TYR A 246 -24.22 21.39 -8.62
C TYR A 246 -23.02 20.55 -8.20
N GLN A 247 -22.19 21.19 -7.37
CA GLN A 247 -21.16 20.51 -6.59
C GLN A 247 -21.85 19.75 -5.43
N PRO A 248 -21.50 18.48 -5.16
CA PRO A 248 -21.95 17.81 -3.95
C PRO A 248 -21.49 18.58 -2.71
N THR A 249 -22.43 19.07 -1.90
CA THR A 249 -22.15 19.90 -0.71
C THR A 249 -22.20 19.12 0.59
N ASN A 250 -22.75 17.91 0.57
CA ASN A 250 -22.85 17.03 1.74
C ASN A 250 -22.42 15.60 1.41
N PHE A 251 -22.18 14.81 2.46
CA PHE A 251 -21.73 13.42 2.35
C PHE A 251 -22.68 12.56 1.52
N PHE A 252 -23.99 12.70 1.68
CA PHE A 252 -24.96 11.86 0.97
C PHE A 252 -24.93 12.10 -0.55
N LEU A 253 -24.90 13.36 -0.97
CA LEU A 253 -24.77 13.73 -2.38
C LEU A 253 -23.43 13.26 -2.95
N GLU A 254 -22.35 13.36 -2.19
CA GLU A 254 -21.02 12.87 -2.60
C GLU A 254 -21.03 11.35 -2.84
N GLN A 255 -21.58 10.58 -1.91
CA GLN A 255 -21.67 9.12 -2.06
C GLN A 255 -22.59 8.70 -3.19
N ARG A 256 -23.68 9.44 -3.44
CA ARG A 256 -24.56 9.22 -4.59
C ARG A 256 -23.80 9.32 -5.91
N VAL A 257 -23.08 10.42 -6.11
CA VAL A 257 -22.38 10.67 -7.38
C VAL A 257 -21.20 9.70 -7.56
N ASN A 258 -20.54 9.32 -6.47
CA ASN A 258 -19.49 8.32 -6.46
C ASN A 258 -20.04 6.94 -6.85
N ALA A 259 -21.18 6.54 -6.30
CA ALA A 259 -21.83 5.25 -6.62
C ALA A 259 -22.24 5.17 -8.10
N ILE A 260 -22.89 6.23 -8.63
CA ILE A 260 -23.30 6.29 -10.05
C ILE A 260 -22.08 6.17 -10.97
N ALA A 261 -21.02 6.95 -10.70
CA ALA A 261 -19.83 6.96 -11.54
C ALA A 261 -19.06 5.63 -11.48
N ALA A 262 -18.89 5.05 -10.28
CA ALA A 262 -18.23 3.76 -10.10
C ALA A 262 -18.99 2.64 -10.81
N PHE A 263 -20.32 2.59 -10.66
CA PHE A 263 -21.16 1.61 -11.35
C PHE A 263 -21.06 1.74 -12.86
N THR A 264 -21.18 2.96 -13.36
CA THR A 264 -21.09 3.24 -14.81
C THR A 264 -19.73 2.85 -15.37
N ALA A 265 -18.65 3.18 -14.67
CA ALA A 265 -17.30 2.82 -15.08
C ALA A 265 -17.12 1.30 -15.11
N ALA A 266 -17.64 0.59 -14.10
CA ALA A 266 -17.60 -0.87 -14.03
C ALA A 266 -18.34 -1.52 -15.20
N LEU A 267 -19.50 -0.97 -15.59
CA LEU A 267 -20.26 -1.42 -16.75
C LEU A 267 -19.45 -1.29 -18.04
N VAL A 268 -18.82 -0.13 -18.27
CA VAL A 268 -18.03 0.12 -19.49
C VAL A 268 -16.81 -0.77 -19.58
N ILE A 269 -16.11 -0.99 -18.48
CA ILE A 269 -14.84 -1.73 -18.46
C ILE A 269 -15.08 -3.25 -18.52
N HIS A 270 -16.03 -3.76 -17.73
CA HIS A 270 -16.18 -5.22 -17.52
C HIS A 270 -17.47 -5.81 -18.09
N GLN A 271 -18.49 -5.00 -18.37
CA GLN A 271 -19.84 -5.48 -18.75
C GLN A 271 -20.37 -4.84 -20.04
N TRP A 272 -19.49 -4.43 -20.96
CA TRP A 272 -19.88 -3.70 -22.19
C TRP A 272 -20.89 -4.47 -23.05
N GLN A 273 -20.74 -5.79 -23.19
CA GLN A 273 -21.69 -6.60 -23.97
C GLN A 273 -23.11 -6.55 -23.38
N TRP A 274 -23.23 -6.52 -22.06
CA TRP A 274 -24.52 -6.37 -21.39
C TRP A 274 -25.10 -4.97 -21.63
N VAL A 275 -24.25 -3.94 -21.60
CA VAL A 275 -24.64 -2.54 -21.92
C VAL A 275 -25.19 -2.43 -23.34
N GLU A 276 -24.53 -3.04 -24.33
CA GLU A 276 -24.98 -3.04 -25.73
C GLU A 276 -26.31 -3.80 -25.91
N ASN A 277 -26.42 -4.98 -25.31
CA ASN A 277 -27.61 -5.82 -25.44
C ASN A 277 -28.88 -5.18 -24.84
N ASN A 278 -28.72 -4.24 -23.91
CA ASN A 278 -29.81 -3.56 -23.21
C ASN A 278 -29.92 -2.06 -23.57
N ASP A 279 -29.21 -1.59 -24.62
CA ASP A 279 -29.24 -0.21 -25.13
C ASP A 279 -28.87 0.87 -24.11
N TYR A 280 -27.95 0.56 -23.19
CA TYR A 280 -27.49 1.49 -22.14
C TYR A 280 -26.22 2.26 -22.51
N ALA A 281 -25.71 2.11 -23.73
CA ALA A 281 -24.46 2.76 -24.16
C ALA A 281 -24.54 4.30 -24.07
N SER A 282 -25.69 4.88 -24.48
CA SER A 282 -25.94 6.33 -24.39
C SER A 282 -26.02 6.82 -22.95
N TRP A 283 -26.63 6.02 -22.06
CA TRP A 283 -26.74 6.32 -20.63
C TRP A 283 -25.35 6.30 -19.98
N CYS A 284 -24.55 5.25 -20.19
CA CYS A 284 -23.20 5.16 -19.63
C CYS A 284 -22.31 6.32 -20.10
N ARG A 285 -22.40 6.65 -21.39
CA ARG A 285 -21.70 7.78 -21.98
C ARG A 285 -22.03 9.09 -21.26
N GLU A 286 -23.32 9.38 -21.06
CA GLU A 286 -23.72 10.63 -20.43
C GLU A 286 -23.29 10.71 -18.96
N GLN A 287 -23.45 9.63 -18.18
CA GLN A 287 -23.06 9.61 -16.78
C GLN A 287 -21.55 9.79 -16.56
N LEU A 288 -20.70 9.20 -17.43
CA LEU A 288 -19.25 9.42 -17.35
C LEU A 288 -18.85 10.85 -17.74
N LEU A 289 -19.54 11.46 -18.71
CA LEU A 289 -19.30 12.86 -19.07
C LEU A 289 -19.73 13.82 -17.96
N ILE A 290 -20.86 13.55 -17.29
CA ILE A 290 -21.30 14.29 -16.11
C ILE A 290 -20.25 14.17 -15.01
N ALA A 291 -19.82 12.96 -14.68
CA ALA A 291 -18.79 12.72 -13.67
C ALA A 291 -17.49 13.48 -13.97
N ALA A 292 -17.02 13.49 -15.23
CA ALA A 292 -15.82 14.21 -15.62
C ALA A 292 -15.95 15.74 -15.55
N LYS A 293 -17.14 16.29 -15.84
CA LYS A 293 -17.37 17.75 -15.98
C LYS A 293 -17.96 18.42 -14.75
N ARG A 294 -18.43 17.65 -13.77
CA ARG A 294 -19.00 18.17 -12.52
C ARG A 294 -18.02 19.18 -11.86
N PRO A 295 -18.49 20.22 -11.14
CA PRO A 295 -17.60 21.19 -10.50
C PRO A 295 -16.72 20.56 -9.41
N GLU A 296 -15.47 20.99 -9.30
CA GLU A 296 -14.55 20.52 -8.24
C GLU A 296 -14.87 21.18 -6.89
N PRO A 297 -14.76 20.44 -5.77
CA PRO A 297 -14.75 21.08 -4.46
C PRO A 297 -13.55 22.02 -4.31
N PRO A 298 -13.60 23.02 -3.41
CA PRO A 298 -12.44 23.83 -3.07
C PRO A 298 -11.26 22.93 -2.72
N ALA A 299 -10.05 23.27 -3.18
CA ALA A 299 -8.85 22.51 -2.88
C ALA A 299 -8.66 22.40 -1.37
N ARG A 300 -8.65 21.17 -0.84
CA ARG A 300 -8.28 20.89 0.55
C ARG A 300 -6.78 20.57 0.62
N PHE A 301 -6.23 20.70 1.83
CA PHE A 301 -4.86 20.28 2.09
C PHE A 301 -4.66 18.82 1.67
N HIS A 302 -3.63 18.54 0.87
CA HIS A 302 -3.27 17.22 0.34
C HIS A 302 -4.21 16.61 -0.72
N ASP A 303 -5.18 17.36 -1.27
CA ASP A 303 -6.06 16.86 -2.35
C ASP A 303 -5.29 16.33 -3.57
N GLU A 304 -4.12 16.91 -3.86
CA GLU A 304 -3.30 16.50 -5.02
C GLU A 304 -2.71 15.08 -4.84
N ALA A 305 -2.26 14.75 -3.63
CA ALA A 305 -1.58 13.50 -3.31
C ALA A 305 -2.50 12.44 -2.66
N SER A 306 -3.79 12.74 -2.46
CA SER A 306 -4.76 11.81 -1.90
C SER A 306 -4.90 10.58 -2.80
N ARG A 307 -4.71 9.39 -2.22
CA ARG A 307 -4.90 8.07 -2.84
C ARG A 307 -6.14 7.38 -2.29
N ASP A 308 -6.65 6.40 -3.03
CA ASP A 308 -7.82 5.60 -2.69
C ASP A 308 -9.09 6.43 -2.52
N SER A 309 -9.17 7.56 -3.23
CA SER A 309 -10.37 8.37 -3.26
C SER A 309 -11.49 7.58 -3.95
N MET A 310 -12.69 7.59 -3.39
CA MET A 310 -13.88 7.05 -4.07
C MET A 310 -14.46 8.04 -5.09
N ASP A 311 -13.64 8.99 -5.58
CA ASP A 311 -14.07 10.13 -6.39
C ASP A 311 -14.71 9.69 -7.72
N TYR A 312 -15.85 10.27 -8.05
CA TYR A 312 -16.55 10.08 -9.32
C TYR A 312 -15.66 10.35 -10.56
N ARG A 313 -14.69 11.28 -10.49
CA ARG A 313 -13.73 11.54 -11.59
C ARG A 313 -12.70 10.44 -11.74
N ARG A 314 -12.31 9.76 -10.67
CA ARG A 314 -11.44 8.58 -10.72
C ARG A 314 -12.09 7.49 -11.57
N SER A 315 -13.38 7.25 -11.34
CA SER A 315 -14.17 6.30 -12.11
C SER A 315 -14.30 6.72 -13.58
N ALA A 316 -14.58 8.00 -13.84
CA ALA A 316 -14.61 8.55 -15.20
C ALA A 316 -13.26 8.41 -15.94
N ALA A 317 -12.15 8.72 -15.26
CA ALA A 317 -10.80 8.61 -15.81
C ALA A 317 -10.46 7.20 -16.25
N ARG A 318 -10.86 6.17 -15.50
CA ARG A 318 -10.65 4.76 -15.89
C ARG A 318 -11.47 4.38 -17.13
N ALA A 319 -12.73 4.80 -17.19
CA ALA A 319 -13.69 4.27 -18.17
C ALA A 319 -13.73 5.04 -19.49
N LEU A 320 -13.49 6.36 -19.50
CA LEU A 320 -13.59 7.17 -20.72
C LEU A 320 -12.63 6.74 -21.84
N PRO A 321 -11.36 6.36 -21.59
CA PRO A 321 -10.49 5.81 -22.63
C PRO A 321 -11.05 4.52 -23.25
N ILE A 322 -11.65 3.65 -22.44
CA ILE A 322 -12.28 2.41 -22.90
C ILE A 322 -13.55 2.70 -23.69
N LEU A 323 -14.35 3.68 -23.25
CA LEU A 323 -15.52 4.12 -24.00
C LEU A 323 -15.15 4.74 -25.35
N LEU A 324 -14.04 5.47 -25.44
CA LEU A 324 -13.53 6.01 -26.71
C LEU A 324 -13.19 4.90 -27.71
N LEU A 325 -12.67 3.75 -27.25
CA LEU A 325 -12.46 2.59 -28.13
C LEU A 325 -13.76 2.08 -28.77
N LYS A 326 -14.88 2.20 -28.04
CA LYS A 326 -16.20 1.78 -28.50
C LYS A 326 -16.89 2.85 -29.36
N CYS A 327 -16.57 4.13 -29.09
CA CYS A 327 -17.14 5.29 -29.77
C CYS A 327 -16.04 6.25 -30.28
N PRO A 328 -15.22 5.87 -31.28
CA PRO A 328 -14.01 6.62 -31.65
C PRO A 328 -14.22 8.05 -32.16
N GLU A 329 -15.41 8.36 -32.69
CA GLU A 329 -15.71 9.67 -33.26
C GLU A 329 -16.27 10.68 -32.23
N ASP A 330 -16.39 10.28 -30.95
CA ASP A 330 -17.03 11.10 -29.93
C ASP A 330 -16.12 12.18 -29.37
N LYS A 331 -16.23 13.38 -29.96
CA LYS A 331 -15.48 14.57 -29.53
C LYS A 331 -15.69 14.94 -28.07
N ARG A 332 -16.87 14.68 -27.49
CA ARG A 332 -17.14 15.04 -26.08
C ARG A 332 -16.35 14.15 -25.12
N ILE A 333 -16.11 12.89 -25.48
CA ILE A 333 -15.26 11.97 -24.73
C ILE A 333 -13.80 12.44 -24.80
N CYS A 334 -13.30 12.80 -25.99
CA CYS A 334 -11.96 13.36 -26.13
C CYS A 334 -11.75 14.63 -25.29
N GLU A 335 -12.71 15.57 -25.33
CA GLU A 335 -12.67 16.78 -24.50
C GLU A 335 -12.62 16.47 -22.99
N ALA A 336 -13.41 15.50 -22.53
CA ALA A 336 -13.41 15.07 -21.13
C ALA A 336 -12.07 14.42 -20.74
N ILE A 337 -11.50 13.59 -21.61
CA ILE A 337 -10.16 12.99 -21.43
C ILE A 337 -9.10 14.08 -21.30
N TYR A 338 -9.11 15.11 -22.15
CA TYR A 338 -8.15 16.21 -22.05
C TYR A 338 -8.31 17.04 -20.77
N ALA A 339 -9.54 17.24 -20.31
CA ALA A 339 -9.81 17.91 -19.03
C ALA A 339 -9.27 17.08 -17.85
N LEU A 340 -9.51 15.77 -17.85
CA LEU A 340 -9.02 14.87 -16.79
C LEU A 340 -7.49 14.71 -16.81
N ALA A 341 -6.84 14.82 -17.98
CA ALA A 341 -5.38 14.79 -18.07
C ALA A 341 -4.71 15.98 -17.35
N LEU A 342 -5.46 17.06 -17.13
CA LEU A 342 -5.05 18.26 -16.40
C LEU A 342 -5.56 18.29 -14.97
N HIS A 343 -6.22 17.23 -14.50
CA HIS A 343 -6.85 17.21 -13.19
C HIS A 343 -5.82 17.39 -12.06
N ARG A 344 -6.23 18.08 -10.98
CA ARG A 344 -5.32 18.43 -9.88
C ARG A 344 -4.82 17.21 -9.09
N ASN A 345 -5.70 16.21 -8.88
CA ASN A 345 -5.40 14.98 -8.15
C ASN A 345 -4.60 13.99 -9.02
N ASP A 346 -3.53 13.45 -8.45
CA ASP A 346 -2.58 12.56 -9.11
C ASP A 346 -3.19 11.21 -9.48
N GLU A 347 -3.99 10.64 -8.58
CA GLU A 347 -4.65 9.35 -8.77
C GLU A 347 -5.62 9.37 -9.96
N VAL A 348 -6.40 10.44 -10.12
CA VAL A 348 -7.29 10.63 -11.29
C VAL A 348 -6.49 10.61 -12.59
N ARG A 349 -5.35 11.30 -12.64
CA ARG A 349 -4.50 11.32 -13.83
C ARG A 349 -3.87 9.96 -14.08
N ASP A 350 -3.35 9.31 -13.06
CA ASP A 350 -2.74 7.98 -13.17
C ASP A 350 -3.72 6.95 -13.75
N PHE A 351 -4.96 6.96 -13.27
CA PHE A 351 -6.01 6.09 -13.84
C PHE A 351 -6.39 6.45 -15.27
N LEU A 352 -6.44 7.74 -15.61
CA LEU A 352 -6.66 8.17 -16.98
C LEU A 352 -5.57 7.63 -17.90
N PHE A 353 -4.30 7.91 -17.57
CA PHE A 353 -3.17 7.49 -18.38
C PHE A 353 -3.05 5.95 -18.44
N GLY A 354 -3.36 5.25 -17.36
CA GLY A 354 -3.48 3.78 -17.38
C GLY A 354 -4.53 3.29 -18.38
N GLY A 355 -5.71 3.93 -18.41
CA GLY A 355 -6.76 3.62 -19.38
C GLY A 355 -6.38 3.97 -20.83
N LEU A 356 -5.65 5.06 -21.05
CA LEU A 356 -5.18 5.50 -22.38
C LEU A 356 -4.29 4.47 -23.06
N LYS A 357 -3.62 3.58 -22.33
CA LYS A 357 -2.78 2.51 -22.89
C LYS A 357 -3.53 1.67 -23.93
N ALA A 358 -4.83 1.44 -23.72
CA ALA A 358 -5.65 0.63 -24.63
C ALA A 358 -5.85 1.29 -26.01
N LEU A 359 -5.60 2.58 -26.16
CA LEU A 359 -5.77 3.34 -27.41
C LEU A 359 -4.54 3.30 -28.34
N TRP A 360 -3.39 2.75 -27.93
CA TRP A 360 -2.15 2.83 -28.73
C TRP A 360 -2.25 2.25 -30.14
N MET A 361 -3.10 1.23 -30.33
CA MET A 361 -3.30 0.59 -31.62
C MET A 361 -4.36 1.27 -32.50
N ILE A 362 -5.18 2.16 -31.92
CA ILE A 362 -6.37 2.72 -32.58
C ILE A 362 -6.27 4.23 -32.72
N ASP A 363 -5.90 4.95 -31.66
CA ASP A 363 -5.82 6.41 -31.62
C ASP A 363 -4.58 6.92 -30.87
N GLN A 364 -3.43 6.84 -31.55
CA GLN A 364 -2.18 7.40 -31.03
C GLN A 364 -2.21 8.92 -30.91
N LYS A 365 -3.05 9.58 -31.71
CA LYS A 365 -3.10 11.04 -31.76
C LYS A 365 -3.59 11.57 -30.43
N THR A 366 -4.70 11.03 -29.90
CA THR A 366 -5.23 11.41 -28.59
C THR A 366 -4.22 11.15 -27.47
N ILE A 367 -3.52 10.00 -27.48
CA ILE A 367 -2.49 9.71 -26.47
C ILE A 367 -1.38 10.77 -26.51
N TRP A 368 -0.82 11.05 -27.69
CA TRP A 368 0.25 12.05 -27.82
C TRP A 368 -0.24 13.46 -27.45
N GLU A 369 -1.49 13.80 -27.73
CA GLU A 369 -2.09 15.06 -27.29
C GLU A 369 -2.19 15.14 -25.77
N CYS A 370 -2.67 14.08 -25.10
CA CYS A 370 -2.69 13.98 -23.63
C CYS A 370 -1.28 14.10 -23.02
N ILE A 371 -0.29 13.40 -23.56
CA ILE A 371 1.11 13.47 -23.12
C ILE A 371 1.63 14.91 -23.23
N ASN A 372 1.40 15.57 -24.37
CA ASN A 372 1.85 16.95 -24.58
C ASN A 372 1.16 17.94 -23.64
N VAL A 373 -0.13 17.75 -23.35
CA VAL A 373 -0.90 18.57 -22.42
C VAL A 373 -0.39 18.41 -20.99
N ALA A 374 -0.13 17.18 -20.55
CA ALA A 374 0.43 16.90 -19.23
C ALA A 374 1.86 17.46 -19.07
N ILE A 375 2.74 17.34 -20.09
CA ILE A 375 4.08 17.95 -20.06
C ILE A 375 4.00 19.48 -19.90
N LYS A 376 3.11 20.13 -20.67
CA LYS A 376 2.92 21.59 -20.58
C LYS A 376 2.41 22.01 -19.20
N SER A 377 1.51 21.23 -18.63
CA SER A 377 0.95 21.44 -17.29
C SER A 377 2.00 21.24 -16.19
N ALA A 378 2.81 20.18 -16.26
CA ALA A 378 3.89 19.90 -15.31
C ALA A 378 4.91 21.05 -15.24
N ARG A 379 5.25 21.64 -16.39
CA ARG A 379 6.10 22.83 -16.46
C ARG A 379 5.46 24.05 -15.83
N ARG A 380 4.16 24.26 -16.08
CA ARG A 380 3.41 25.38 -15.51
C ARG A 380 3.32 25.27 -13.99
N LYS A 381 3.00 24.08 -13.46
CA LYS A 381 2.94 23.82 -12.01
C LYS A 381 4.28 24.09 -11.33
N ALA A 382 5.40 23.63 -11.90
CA ALA A 382 6.73 23.92 -11.35
C ALA A 382 7.02 25.43 -11.26
N LEU A 383 6.60 26.19 -12.29
CA LEU A 383 6.69 27.66 -12.26
C LEU A 383 5.79 28.25 -11.18
N ASP A 384 4.53 27.81 -11.08
CA ASP A 384 3.56 28.33 -10.11
C ASP A 384 4.02 28.05 -8.66
N HIS A 385 4.55 26.86 -8.36
CA HIS A 385 5.19 26.53 -7.08
C HIS A 385 6.38 27.44 -6.76
N LYS A 386 7.24 27.68 -7.75
CA LYS A 386 8.39 28.59 -7.61
C LYS A 386 7.94 30.02 -7.35
N PHE A 387 6.89 30.49 -8.04
CA PHE A 387 6.31 31.82 -7.81
C PHE A 387 5.66 31.93 -6.44
N TRP A 388 4.90 30.91 -6.00
CA TRP A 388 4.30 30.87 -4.67
C TRP A 388 5.36 30.95 -3.57
N TYR A 389 6.39 30.11 -3.63
CA TYR A 389 7.51 30.12 -2.68
C TYR A 389 8.25 31.47 -2.66
N LEU A 390 8.46 32.07 -3.84
CA LEU A 390 9.06 33.39 -3.95
C LEU A 390 8.18 34.48 -3.32
N ASN A 391 6.87 34.42 -3.52
CA ASN A 391 5.93 35.38 -2.98
C ASN A 391 5.82 35.26 -1.44
N GLU A 392 5.86 34.03 -0.94
CA GLU A 392 5.91 33.74 0.50
C GLU A 392 7.21 34.23 1.12
N GLN A 393 8.37 33.95 0.51
CA GLN A 393 9.65 34.50 0.98
C GLN A 393 9.70 36.03 0.91
N LEU A 394 9.15 36.65 -0.13
CA LEU A 394 9.04 38.11 -0.23
C LEU A 394 8.12 38.67 0.85
N SER A 395 7.01 38.00 1.16
CA SER A 395 6.12 38.39 2.26
C SER A 395 6.80 38.31 3.62
N VAL A 396 7.62 37.28 3.86
CA VAL A 396 8.46 37.15 5.08
C VAL A 396 9.53 38.24 5.12
N ILE A 397 10.19 38.56 4.00
CA ILE A 397 11.21 39.62 3.92
C ILE A 397 10.61 41.02 4.13
N VAL A 398 9.38 41.27 3.68
CA VAL A 398 8.67 42.55 3.87
C VAL A 398 8.23 42.73 5.34
N VAL A 399 7.94 41.65 6.05
CA VAL A 399 7.57 41.68 7.49
C VAL A 399 8.78 41.95 8.39
N TRP A 400 9.99 41.54 8.02
CA TRP A 400 11.22 41.70 8.81
C TRP A 400 12.08 42.89 8.36
N GLY A 401 11.52 44.09 8.47
CA GLY A 401 12.01 45.34 7.87
C GLY A 401 13.54 45.62 7.89
N LYS A 402 13.98 46.22 6.77
CA LYS A 402 15.25 46.97 6.55
C LYS A 402 16.54 46.19 6.82
N HIS A 403 17.11 45.60 5.75
CA HIS A 403 18.53 45.55 5.34
C HIS A 403 18.85 44.30 4.49
N VAL A 404 17.99 43.94 3.53
CA VAL A 404 18.37 42.94 2.51
C VAL A 404 18.85 43.67 1.26
N GLY A 405 20.14 43.58 0.99
CA GLY A 405 20.83 44.33 -0.06
C GLY A 405 20.20 44.14 -1.45
N ILE A 406 20.11 45.23 -2.20
CA ILE A 406 19.63 45.34 -3.59
C ILE A 406 20.23 44.27 -4.53
N LYS A 407 21.41 43.71 -4.20
CA LYS A 407 22.00 42.56 -4.89
C LYS A 407 21.15 41.28 -4.84
N LYS A 408 20.60 40.89 -3.68
CA LYS A 408 19.75 39.69 -3.55
C LYS A 408 18.45 39.86 -4.33
N VAL A 409 17.85 41.06 -4.27
CA VAL A 409 16.64 41.38 -5.04
C VAL A 409 16.93 41.37 -6.54
N ASN A 410 18.07 41.90 -7.00
CA ASN A 410 18.46 41.87 -8.42
C ASN A 410 18.83 40.45 -8.93
N GLU A 411 19.45 39.61 -8.11
CA GLU A 411 19.65 38.18 -8.44
C GLU A 411 18.31 37.44 -8.50
N GLN A 412 17.38 37.75 -7.59
CA GLN A 412 16.02 37.18 -7.59
C GLN A 412 15.23 37.64 -8.82
N ILE A 413 15.29 38.93 -9.19
CA ILE A 413 14.66 39.48 -10.39
C ILE A 413 15.26 38.81 -11.64
N LYS A 414 16.59 38.67 -11.74
CA LYS A 414 17.24 37.95 -12.86
C LYS A 414 16.80 36.48 -12.96
N LYS A 415 16.69 35.76 -11.83
CA LYS A 415 16.14 34.39 -11.78
C LYS A 415 14.68 34.37 -12.24
N THR A 416 13.90 35.39 -11.89
CA THR A 416 12.50 35.53 -12.29
C THR A 416 12.38 35.88 -13.78
N THR A 417 13.28 36.70 -14.34
CA THR A 417 13.30 37.06 -15.76
C THR A 417 13.71 35.88 -16.65
N HIS A 418 14.66 35.04 -16.21
CA HIS A 418 14.97 33.77 -16.89
C HIS A 418 13.78 32.81 -16.86
N SER A 419 13.12 32.65 -15.70
CA SER A 419 11.91 31.84 -15.56
C SER A 419 10.75 32.33 -16.44
N PHE A 420 10.69 33.63 -16.75
CA PHE A 420 9.68 34.23 -17.63
C PHE A 420 9.99 33.99 -19.12
N LEU A 421 11.27 33.91 -19.50
CA LEU A 421 11.69 33.59 -20.88
C LEU A 421 11.47 32.10 -21.20
N ASP A 422 11.65 31.20 -20.23
CA ASP A 422 11.33 29.77 -20.36
C ASP A 422 9.84 29.51 -20.64
N ARG A 423 8.96 30.46 -20.29
CA ARG A 423 7.52 30.42 -20.58
C ARG A 423 7.22 30.59 -22.08
N PHE A 424 8.08 31.30 -22.82
CA PHE A 424 7.88 31.59 -24.25
C PHE A 424 8.69 30.67 -25.17
N TYR A 425 9.81 30.12 -24.68
CA TYR A 425 10.66 29.20 -25.44
C TYR A 425 11.01 27.97 -24.58
N PRO A 426 10.08 27.02 -24.41
CA PRO A 426 10.31 25.88 -23.55
C PRO A 426 11.40 24.98 -24.14
N LYS A 427 12.47 24.76 -23.38
CA LYS A 427 13.53 23.82 -23.75
C LYS A 427 13.00 22.36 -23.79
N PRO A 428 13.66 21.45 -24.54
CA PRO A 428 13.33 20.01 -24.53
C PRO A 428 13.37 19.42 -23.12
N ILE A 429 12.54 18.41 -22.82
CA ILE A 429 12.46 17.78 -21.47
C ILE A 429 13.83 17.30 -21.00
N ARG A 430 14.61 16.69 -21.89
CA ARG A 430 15.99 16.24 -21.62
C ARG A 430 16.91 17.31 -21.01
N ASN A 431 16.62 18.60 -21.23
CA ASN A 431 17.44 19.72 -20.75
C ASN A 431 16.83 20.43 -19.52
N CYS A 432 15.71 19.92 -19.00
CA CYS A 432 15.06 20.45 -17.80
C CYS A 432 15.72 19.90 -16.52
N SER A 433 15.80 20.74 -15.48
CA SER A 433 16.10 20.30 -14.12
C SER A 433 14.84 19.82 -13.41
N PRO A 434 14.96 19.04 -12.33
CA PRO A 434 13.82 18.62 -11.49
C PRO A 434 13.01 19.78 -10.92
N THR A 435 13.61 20.97 -10.81
CA THR A 435 12.94 22.19 -10.33
C THR A 435 12.15 22.94 -11.40
N GLU A 436 12.25 22.53 -12.66
CA GLU A 436 11.58 23.15 -13.80
C GLU A 436 10.40 22.33 -14.34
N ILE A 437 10.23 21.10 -13.85
CA ILE A 437 9.13 20.21 -14.19
C ILE A 437 8.60 19.58 -12.92
N ASP A 438 7.29 19.66 -12.71
CA ASP A 438 6.61 18.97 -11.63
C ASP A 438 6.63 17.46 -11.88
N SER A 439 7.38 16.73 -11.07
CA SER A 439 7.58 15.27 -11.22
C SER A 439 6.30 14.48 -10.96
N HIS A 440 5.44 14.93 -10.05
CA HIS A 440 4.14 14.29 -9.75
C HIS A 440 3.21 14.34 -10.95
N HIS A 441 3.16 15.49 -11.61
CA HIS A 441 2.35 15.70 -12.79
C HIS A 441 2.93 14.98 -14.02
N LEU A 442 4.26 14.93 -14.14
CA LEU A 442 4.92 14.19 -15.23
C LEU A 442 4.75 12.68 -15.09
N ARG A 443 4.79 12.15 -13.85
CA ARG A 443 4.72 10.71 -13.56
C ARG A 443 3.50 10.03 -14.18
N SER A 444 2.34 10.68 -14.18
CA SER A 444 1.11 10.09 -14.70
C SER A 444 1.25 9.61 -16.15
N ILE A 445 2.08 10.26 -16.96
CA ILE A 445 2.35 9.84 -18.35
C ILE A 445 2.93 8.43 -18.45
N LEU A 446 3.72 7.99 -17.46
CA LEU A 446 4.34 6.67 -17.49
C LEU A 446 3.31 5.53 -17.54
N TYR A 447 2.12 5.72 -16.94
CA TYR A 447 1.06 4.70 -16.95
C TYR A 447 0.48 4.41 -18.32
N CYS A 448 0.59 5.34 -19.28
CA CYS A 448 0.14 5.08 -20.65
C CYS A 448 1.23 4.44 -21.50
N LEU A 449 2.51 4.47 -21.12
CA LEU A 449 3.59 3.96 -21.96
C LEU A 449 3.58 2.41 -22.01
N PRO A 450 3.88 1.80 -23.17
CA PRO A 450 3.84 0.35 -23.30
C PRO A 450 4.99 -0.30 -22.52
N SER A 451 4.64 -1.06 -21.49
CA SER A 451 5.56 -1.84 -20.65
C SER A 451 5.61 -3.34 -21.00
N ASP A 452 4.92 -3.76 -22.06
CA ASP A 452 4.76 -5.16 -22.48
C ASP A 452 5.12 -5.35 -23.98
N ILE A 453 4.61 -6.41 -24.60
CA ILE A 453 4.86 -6.73 -26.02
C ILE A 453 4.37 -5.65 -26.99
N GLN A 454 3.40 -4.83 -26.59
CA GLN A 454 2.83 -3.77 -27.43
C GLN A 454 3.89 -2.79 -27.93
N ILE A 455 5.01 -2.62 -27.20
CA ILE A 455 6.10 -1.73 -27.62
C ILE A 455 6.68 -2.08 -29.01
N THR A 456 6.57 -3.35 -29.42
CA THR A 456 7.06 -3.84 -30.72
C THR A 456 6.02 -3.73 -31.83
N GLU A 457 4.74 -3.72 -31.50
CA GLU A 457 3.62 -3.75 -32.45
C GLU A 457 3.24 -2.34 -32.94
N MET A 458 3.79 -1.30 -32.30
CA MET A 458 3.40 0.07 -32.57
C MET A 458 3.98 0.62 -33.88
N PRO A 459 3.12 1.18 -34.77
CA PRO A 459 3.52 1.82 -36.03
C PRO A 459 4.58 2.94 -35.91
N THR A 460 4.68 3.60 -34.76
CA THR A 460 5.59 4.73 -34.51
C THR A 460 6.65 4.41 -33.44
N SER A 461 7.24 3.22 -33.48
CA SER A 461 8.26 2.79 -32.51
C SER A 461 9.41 3.81 -32.37
N ASN A 462 9.86 4.43 -33.47
CA ASN A 462 10.91 5.46 -33.43
C ASN A 462 10.52 6.70 -32.60
N LYS A 463 9.30 7.22 -32.75
CA LYS A 463 8.83 8.40 -32.00
C LYS A 463 8.74 8.09 -30.50
N LEU A 464 8.30 6.88 -30.15
CA LEU A 464 8.26 6.42 -28.77
C LEU A 464 9.68 6.31 -28.19
N VAL A 465 10.62 5.72 -28.93
CA VAL A 465 12.03 5.62 -28.50
C VAL A 465 12.66 6.99 -28.32
N ASP A 466 12.40 7.94 -29.23
CA ASP A 466 12.86 9.34 -29.09
C ASP A 466 12.30 9.97 -27.80
N PHE A 467 11.04 9.71 -27.49
CA PHE A 467 10.41 10.23 -26.27
C PHE A 467 10.99 9.56 -25.01
N LEU A 468 11.23 8.25 -25.03
CA LEU A 468 11.87 7.54 -23.92
C LEU A 468 13.31 8.04 -23.70
N GLU A 469 14.04 8.33 -24.77
CA GLU A 469 15.37 8.97 -24.70
C GLU A 469 15.27 10.34 -24.02
N GLU A 470 14.29 11.17 -24.37
CA GLU A 470 14.10 12.47 -23.71
C GLU A 470 13.83 12.34 -22.21
N LEU A 471 12.96 11.42 -21.81
CA LEU A 471 12.66 11.14 -20.39
C LEU A 471 13.87 10.55 -19.66
N LEU A 472 14.65 9.70 -20.33
CA LEU A 472 15.84 9.08 -19.76
C LEU A 472 16.93 10.13 -19.50
N LEU A 473 17.19 11.00 -20.46
CA LEU A 473 18.18 12.07 -20.30
C LEU A 473 17.76 13.07 -19.21
N PHE A 474 16.46 13.36 -19.11
CA PHE A 474 15.92 14.12 -17.97
C PHE A 474 16.19 13.40 -16.64
N THR A 475 15.92 12.09 -16.57
CA THR A 475 16.15 11.28 -15.36
C THR A 475 17.64 11.24 -14.99
N ILE A 476 18.55 11.05 -15.95
CA ILE A 476 20.01 11.10 -15.75
C ILE A 476 20.41 12.46 -15.17
N ASN A 477 19.93 13.56 -15.76
CA ASN A 477 20.25 14.90 -15.30
C ASN A 477 19.70 15.18 -13.91
N ALA A 478 18.52 14.64 -13.58
CA ALA A 478 17.94 14.69 -12.25
C ALA A 478 18.88 14.02 -11.24
N TYR A 479 19.23 12.76 -11.44
CA TYR A 479 20.16 12.03 -10.56
C TYR A 479 21.48 12.78 -10.33
N ILE A 480 22.14 13.23 -11.41
CA ILE A 480 23.39 13.97 -11.33
C ILE A 480 23.22 15.28 -10.55
N HIS A 481 22.07 15.95 -10.68
CA HIS A 481 21.79 17.19 -9.97
C HIS A 481 21.71 16.98 -8.46
N PHE A 482 20.95 15.98 -8.01
CA PHE A 482 20.77 15.74 -6.58
C PHE A 482 22.02 15.17 -5.91
N GLU A 483 22.78 14.30 -6.57
CA GLU A 483 24.07 13.84 -6.05
C GLU A 483 25.05 15.00 -5.83
N LYS A 484 24.99 16.05 -6.65
CA LYS A 484 25.81 17.26 -6.47
C LYS A 484 25.32 18.17 -5.34
N GLU A 485 24.04 18.15 -5.01
CA GLU A 485 23.47 19.02 -3.97
C GLU A 485 23.58 18.42 -2.56
N ASP A 486 24.13 17.21 -2.40
CA ASP A 486 24.14 16.43 -1.14
C ASP A 486 22.74 16.31 -0.50
N ARG A 487 21.72 16.46 -1.36
CA ARG A 487 20.33 16.21 -1.03
C ARG A 487 20.07 14.80 -1.52
N GLY A 488 19.80 13.88 -0.60
CA GLY A 488 19.24 12.59 -0.98
C GLY A 488 18.10 12.84 -1.97
N TYR A 489 18.17 12.20 -3.14
CA TYR A 489 17.11 12.23 -4.15
C TYR A 489 15.82 11.86 -3.40
N ASN A 490 14.93 12.82 -3.18
CA ASN A 490 13.83 12.72 -2.22
C ASN A 490 13.08 11.39 -2.41
N GLU A 491 13.23 10.44 -1.47
CA GLU A 491 13.10 9.01 -1.78
C GLU A 491 11.70 8.61 -2.27
N TRP A 492 10.64 9.27 -1.81
CA TRP A 492 9.27 8.81 -2.03
C TRP A 492 8.74 9.08 -3.45
N ASP A 493 8.83 10.32 -3.94
CA ASP A 493 8.27 10.70 -5.25
C ASP A 493 9.04 10.07 -6.41
N HIS A 494 10.31 9.81 -6.15
CA HIS A 494 11.24 9.21 -7.10
C HIS A 494 11.14 7.69 -7.14
N ASN A 495 10.86 7.02 -6.02
CA ASN A 495 10.65 5.58 -6.02
C ASN A 495 9.54 5.19 -7.00
N ASP A 496 8.38 5.88 -6.98
CA ASP A 496 7.28 5.58 -7.90
C ASP A 496 7.62 5.87 -9.37
N TRP A 497 8.34 6.96 -9.65
CA TRP A 497 8.84 7.25 -11.01
C TRP A 497 9.78 6.15 -11.51
N ASN A 498 10.80 5.83 -10.72
CA ASN A 498 11.82 4.84 -11.06
C ASN A 498 11.22 3.46 -11.26
N LEU A 499 10.26 3.10 -10.40
CA LEU A 499 9.54 1.84 -10.47
C LEU A 499 8.97 1.60 -11.86
N LEU A 500 8.20 2.55 -12.35
CA LEU A 500 7.50 2.44 -13.62
C LEU A 500 8.47 2.66 -14.78
N PHE A 501 9.32 3.69 -14.68
CA PHE A 501 10.16 4.12 -15.78
C PHE A 501 11.24 3.09 -16.13
N PHE A 502 11.97 2.55 -15.15
CA PHE A 502 13.04 1.59 -15.45
C PHE A 502 12.50 0.22 -15.89
N GLN A 503 11.26 -0.15 -15.52
CA GLN A 503 10.57 -1.28 -16.14
C GLN A 503 10.27 -1.01 -17.62
N ILE A 504 9.83 0.19 -17.98
CA ILE A 504 9.59 0.54 -19.39
C ILE A 504 10.91 0.52 -20.18
N ILE A 505 11.98 1.10 -19.63
CA ILE A 505 13.31 1.13 -20.26
C ILE A 505 13.87 -0.28 -20.44
N ALA A 506 13.85 -1.11 -19.40
CA ALA A 506 14.35 -2.47 -19.50
C ALA A 506 13.51 -3.30 -20.51
N ASN A 507 12.18 -3.12 -20.56
CA ASN A 507 11.35 -3.83 -21.54
C ASN A 507 11.65 -3.36 -22.97
N ALA A 508 11.88 -2.06 -23.17
CA ALA A 508 12.31 -1.50 -24.44
C ALA A 508 13.67 -2.07 -24.89
N LEU A 509 14.66 -2.16 -23.99
CA LEU A 509 15.98 -2.71 -24.29
C LEU A 509 15.95 -4.20 -24.67
N LEU A 510 15.03 -4.97 -24.07
CA LEU A 510 14.87 -6.39 -24.35
C LEU A 510 14.13 -6.66 -25.67
N ARG A 511 13.14 -5.83 -26.02
CA ARG A 511 12.22 -6.13 -27.12
C ARG A 511 12.49 -5.36 -28.41
N LEU A 512 13.07 -4.17 -28.33
CA LEU A 512 13.31 -3.35 -29.52
C LEU A 512 14.64 -3.72 -30.21
N PRO A 513 14.79 -3.45 -31.52
CA PRO A 513 16.02 -3.72 -32.24
C PRO A 513 17.24 -3.06 -31.60
N LYS A 514 18.34 -3.82 -31.47
CA LYS A 514 19.60 -3.40 -30.86
C LYS A 514 20.10 -2.05 -31.37
N ASN A 515 20.10 -1.87 -32.68
CA ASN A 515 20.55 -0.66 -33.37
C ASN A 515 19.69 0.59 -33.13
N VAL A 516 18.49 0.42 -32.56
CA VAL A 516 17.56 1.52 -32.23
C VAL A 516 17.61 1.81 -30.73
N ALA A 517 17.52 0.76 -29.91
CA ALA A 517 17.37 0.91 -28.46
C ALA A 517 18.69 1.20 -27.75
N GLU A 518 19.79 0.53 -28.08
CA GLU A 518 21.05 0.69 -27.33
C GLU A 518 21.63 2.11 -27.42
N PRO A 519 21.78 2.73 -28.60
CA PRO A 519 22.37 4.07 -28.69
C PRO A 519 21.60 5.14 -27.92
N LYS A 520 20.30 4.95 -27.75
CA LYS A 520 19.37 5.94 -27.18
C LYS A 520 19.01 5.67 -25.72
N LEU A 521 18.96 4.40 -25.31
CA LEU A 521 18.45 4.01 -24.00
C LEU A 521 19.51 3.33 -23.14
N PHE A 522 20.44 2.58 -23.72
CA PHE A 522 21.47 1.85 -22.97
C PHE A 522 22.75 2.67 -22.80
N ASP A 523 23.31 3.17 -23.90
CA ASP A 523 24.57 3.91 -23.93
C ASP A 523 24.56 5.14 -23.01
N PRO A 524 23.47 5.94 -22.92
CA PRO A 524 23.42 7.06 -21.98
C PRO A 524 23.53 6.63 -20.51
N ILE A 525 22.91 5.50 -20.14
CA ILE A 525 22.98 4.97 -18.76
C ILE A 525 24.41 4.50 -18.47
N VAL A 526 24.96 3.69 -19.38
CA VAL A 526 26.30 3.11 -19.23
C VAL A 526 27.43 4.14 -19.32
N THR A 527 27.19 5.29 -19.95
CA THR A 527 28.17 6.39 -19.96
C THR A 527 28.10 7.22 -18.68
N SER A 528 26.90 7.37 -18.09
CA SER A 528 26.66 8.27 -16.96
C SER A 528 26.61 7.58 -15.59
N TRP A 529 26.57 6.24 -15.50
CA TRP A 529 26.35 5.54 -14.23
C TRP A 529 27.40 5.82 -13.14
N LYS A 530 28.64 6.16 -13.50
CA LYS A 530 29.66 6.55 -12.50
C LYS A 530 29.34 7.88 -11.81
N GLN A 531 28.52 8.72 -12.46
CA GLN A 531 28.00 9.96 -11.91
C GLN A 531 26.63 9.76 -11.24
N SER A 532 26.05 8.55 -11.33
CA SER A 532 24.96 8.16 -10.48
C SER A 532 24.80 6.65 -10.35
N LEU A 533 25.21 6.13 -9.19
CA LEU A 533 25.10 4.70 -8.87
C LEU A 533 23.63 4.30 -8.69
N ALA A 534 22.82 5.17 -8.08
CA ALA A 534 21.41 4.89 -7.84
C ALA A 534 20.64 4.62 -9.15
N MET A 535 20.95 5.32 -10.24
CA MET A 535 20.35 5.05 -11.54
C MET A 535 20.64 3.63 -12.07
N MET A 536 21.89 3.18 -11.97
CA MET A 536 22.27 1.83 -12.41
C MET A 536 21.56 0.75 -11.57
N LYS A 537 21.43 1.00 -10.26
CA LYS A 537 20.66 0.14 -9.35
C LYS A 537 19.21 -0.03 -9.83
N GLU A 538 18.55 1.07 -10.19
CA GLU A 538 17.15 1.04 -10.65
C GLU A 538 16.99 0.38 -12.02
N LEU A 539 17.96 0.51 -12.94
CA LEU A 539 17.95 -0.24 -14.20
C LEU A 539 18.03 -1.76 -13.97
N LEU A 540 18.95 -2.21 -13.10
CA LEU A 540 19.08 -3.63 -12.75
C LEU A 540 17.81 -4.18 -12.11
N ARG A 541 17.17 -3.39 -11.23
CA ARG A 541 15.85 -3.72 -10.67
C ARG A 541 14.78 -3.83 -11.76
N GLY A 542 14.73 -2.89 -12.70
CA GLY A 542 13.80 -2.93 -13.84
C GLY A 542 13.93 -4.22 -14.66
N PHE A 543 15.15 -4.63 -14.97
CA PHE A 543 15.45 -5.90 -15.65
C PHE A 543 14.95 -7.13 -14.87
N ILE A 544 15.17 -7.16 -13.57
CA ILE A 544 14.70 -8.25 -12.70
C ILE A 544 13.17 -8.26 -12.60
N TRP A 545 12.52 -7.09 -12.61
CA TRP A 545 11.08 -6.98 -12.40
C TRP A 545 10.24 -7.44 -13.58
N ILE A 546 10.72 -7.22 -14.81
CA ILE A 546 10.02 -7.65 -16.03
C ILE A 546 9.93 -9.17 -16.14
N LYS A 547 10.84 -9.92 -15.50
CA LYS A 547 10.98 -11.38 -15.64
C LYS A 547 10.99 -11.79 -17.12
N PRO A 548 12.12 -11.61 -17.82
CA PRO A 548 12.20 -11.90 -19.25
C PRO A 548 11.68 -13.31 -19.54
N GLN A 549 10.72 -13.37 -20.48
CA GLN A 549 10.21 -14.62 -21.03
C GLN A 549 11.37 -15.39 -21.70
N PRO A 550 11.26 -16.72 -21.88
CA PRO A 550 12.33 -17.53 -22.49
C PRO A 550 12.86 -16.98 -23.82
N GLU A 551 11.98 -16.35 -24.61
CA GLU A 551 12.29 -15.71 -25.90
C GLU A 551 13.24 -14.50 -25.80
N LEU A 552 13.27 -13.83 -24.64
CA LEU A 552 14.07 -12.63 -24.38
C LEU A 552 15.33 -12.95 -23.55
N GLU A 553 15.54 -14.21 -23.18
CA GLU A 553 16.55 -14.61 -22.22
C GLU A 553 17.97 -14.34 -22.71
N ASP A 554 18.28 -14.67 -23.97
CA ASP A 554 19.61 -14.44 -24.54
C ASP A 554 19.94 -12.95 -24.59
N ARG A 555 18.95 -12.13 -24.95
CA ARG A 555 19.07 -10.66 -24.99
C ARG A 555 19.27 -10.07 -23.60
N PHE A 556 18.55 -10.59 -22.60
CA PHE A 556 18.75 -10.23 -21.21
C PHE A 556 20.16 -10.56 -20.75
N ILE A 557 20.64 -11.78 -21.00
CA ILE A 557 21.98 -12.23 -20.59
C ILE A 557 23.05 -11.36 -21.25
N GLU A 558 22.92 -11.04 -22.54
CA GLU A 558 23.85 -10.16 -23.25
C GLU A 558 23.99 -8.79 -22.55
N LEU A 559 22.88 -8.11 -22.30
CA LEU A 559 22.86 -6.80 -21.65
C LEU A 559 23.35 -6.87 -20.19
N TRP A 560 22.94 -7.91 -19.47
CA TRP A 560 23.32 -8.14 -18.08
C TRP A 560 24.82 -8.34 -17.92
N LEU A 561 25.42 -9.16 -18.80
CA LEU A 561 26.86 -9.39 -18.82
C LEU A 561 27.63 -8.12 -19.21
N ASP A 562 27.16 -7.34 -20.19
CA ASP A 562 27.82 -6.07 -20.55
C ASP A 562 27.81 -5.07 -19.38
N ILE A 563 26.67 -4.91 -18.68
CA ILE A 563 26.61 -4.08 -17.47
C ILE A 563 27.59 -4.62 -16.43
N GLY A 564 27.52 -5.93 -16.15
CA GLY A 564 28.34 -6.58 -15.14
C GLY A 564 29.85 -6.44 -15.42
N ASP A 565 30.27 -6.60 -16.67
CA ASP A 565 31.67 -6.45 -17.11
C ASP A 565 32.18 -5.03 -16.82
N ARG A 566 31.38 -4.02 -17.14
CA ARG A 566 31.75 -2.62 -16.94
C ARG A 566 31.77 -2.23 -15.47
N VAL A 567 30.83 -2.76 -14.68
CA VAL A 567 30.80 -2.54 -13.23
C VAL A 567 32.00 -3.20 -12.57
N LEU A 568 32.33 -4.46 -12.91
CA LEU A 568 33.48 -5.19 -12.36
C LEU A 568 34.83 -4.58 -12.78
N ALA A 569 34.93 -4.02 -13.99
CA ALA A 569 36.12 -3.32 -14.47
C ALA A 569 36.29 -1.90 -13.89
N SER A 570 35.33 -1.40 -13.10
CA SER A 570 35.36 -0.04 -12.58
C SER A 570 36.28 0.14 -11.38
N ASP A 571 36.99 1.27 -11.32
CA ASP A 571 37.81 1.67 -10.16
C ASP A 571 36.99 1.90 -8.88
N HIS A 572 35.66 1.97 -8.97
CA HIS A 572 34.75 2.00 -7.82
C HIS A 572 34.84 0.73 -6.96
N ASN A 573 35.33 -0.37 -7.53
CA ASN A 573 35.63 -1.59 -6.77
C ASN A 573 36.92 -1.47 -5.94
N ASN A 574 37.79 -0.52 -6.30
CA ASN A 574 39.14 -0.33 -5.74
C ASN A 574 39.23 0.89 -4.81
N THR A 575 38.13 1.59 -4.54
CA THR A 575 38.16 2.80 -3.69
C THR A 575 38.61 2.41 -2.28
N PHE A 576 39.70 3.04 -1.81
CA PHE A 576 40.38 2.73 -0.55
C PHE A 576 39.44 2.92 0.66
N GLY A 577 38.87 1.82 1.13
CA GLY A 577 37.98 1.77 2.27
C GLY A 577 37.40 0.37 2.44
N TYR A 578 37.32 -0.12 3.68
CA TYR A 578 36.80 -1.46 3.98
C TYR A 578 35.28 -1.61 3.72
N ARG A 579 34.54 -0.51 3.50
CA ARG A 579 33.10 -0.51 3.23
C ARG A 579 32.80 0.09 1.87
N LEU A 580 31.94 -0.58 1.11
CA LEU A 580 31.39 -0.02 -0.12
C LEU A 580 30.35 1.05 0.22
N ASN A 581 30.12 1.96 -0.72
CA ASN A 581 28.89 2.74 -0.70
C ASN A 581 27.68 1.78 -0.80
N ASN A 582 26.57 2.10 -0.12
CA ASN A 582 25.36 1.28 -0.09
C ASN A 582 24.83 1.02 -1.51
N GLU A 583 24.79 2.03 -2.38
CA GLU A 583 24.34 1.83 -3.77
C GLU A 583 25.25 0.89 -4.55
N MET A 584 26.57 0.95 -4.33
CA MET A 584 27.52 0.05 -5.00
C MET A 584 27.37 -1.39 -4.49
N LYS A 585 27.16 -1.55 -3.17
CA LYS A 585 26.84 -2.86 -2.58
C LYS A 585 25.56 -3.44 -3.19
N ASP A 586 24.53 -2.62 -3.35
CA ASP A 586 23.27 -3.03 -3.96
C ASP A 586 23.46 -3.43 -5.42
N ILE A 587 24.17 -2.63 -6.23
CA ILE A 587 24.49 -2.98 -7.63
C ILE A 587 25.22 -4.33 -7.70
N LEU A 588 26.26 -4.52 -6.89
CA LEU A 588 27.04 -5.76 -6.90
C LEU A 588 26.22 -6.97 -6.43
N GLY A 589 25.30 -6.79 -5.48
CA GLY A 589 24.32 -7.81 -5.10
C GLY A 589 23.36 -8.12 -6.24
N LEU A 590 22.78 -7.09 -6.85
CA LEU A 590 21.80 -7.23 -7.92
C LEU A 590 22.38 -7.97 -9.12
N LEU A 591 23.66 -7.76 -9.47
CA LEU A 591 24.36 -8.48 -10.55
C LEU A 591 24.43 -10.00 -10.36
N ILE A 592 24.33 -10.48 -9.12
CA ILE A 592 24.19 -11.90 -8.78
C ILE A 592 22.77 -12.25 -8.27
N PHE A 593 21.78 -11.40 -8.62
CA PHE A 593 20.35 -11.54 -8.35
C PHE A 593 19.93 -11.40 -6.88
N VAL A 594 20.68 -10.64 -6.08
CA VAL A 594 20.41 -10.42 -4.65
C VAL A 594 20.16 -8.94 -4.36
N ASP A 595 19.05 -8.62 -3.69
CA ASP A 595 18.74 -7.28 -3.19
C ASP A 595 18.91 -7.22 -1.65
N PRO A 596 19.14 -6.04 -1.06
CA PRO A 596 19.13 -5.85 0.39
C PRO A 596 17.93 -6.50 1.11
N THR A 597 16.75 -6.57 0.49
CA THR A 597 15.55 -7.19 1.08
C THR A 597 15.49 -8.72 1.00
N GLY A 598 16.36 -9.38 0.22
CA GLY A 598 16.34 -10.82 -0.02
C GLY A 598 16.83 -11.19 -1.43
N ILE A 599 16.73 -12.45 -1.85
CA ILE A 599 16.65 -12.74 -3.29
C ILE A 599 15.42 -12.03 -3.85
N VAL A 600 15.63 -11.27 -4.92
CA VAL A 600 14.51 -10.76 -5.71
C VAL A 600 13.92 -11.98 -6.42
N TRP A 601 12.87 -12.57 -5.83
CA TRP A 601 11.92 -13.55 -6.37
C TRP A 601 11.93 -15.02 -5.90
N ASP A 602 10.70 -15.57 -5.97
CA ASP A 602 10.19 -16.94 -5.83
C ASP A 602 10.55 -17.82 -7.05
N VAL A 603 11.84 -18.02 -7.27
CA VAL A 603 12.42 -18.51 -8.53
C VAL A 603 13.12 -19.85 -8.32
N GLN A 604 12.36 -20.90 -8.05
CA GLN A 604 12.92 -22.25 -8.11
C GLN A 604 13.14 -22.75 -9.56
N GLU A 605 12.62 -22.04 -10.58
CA GLU A 605 12.57 -22.54 -11.98
C GLU A 605 13.16 -21.61 -13.08
N TRP A 606 13.78 -20.47 -12.76
CA TRP A 606 14.30 -19.54 -13.79
C TRP A 606 15.71 -19.93 -14.25
N ALA A 607 15.89 -20.05 -15.57
CA ALA A 607 17.13 -20.52 -16.20
C ALA A 607 18.34 -19.54 -16.17
N PRO A 608 18.20 -18.20 -16.18
CA PRO A 608 19.33 -17.28 -16.31
C PRO A 608 20.45 -17.42 -15.26
N PRO A 609 20.18 -17.61 -13.95
CA PRO A 609 21.24 -17.81 -12.96
C PRO A 609 22.17 -18.99 -13.32
N LYS A 610 21.63 -20.05 -13.93
CA LYS A 610 22.41 -21.21 -14.40
C LYS A 610 23.24 -20.90 -15.64
N LYS A 611 22.78 -19.97 -16.49
CA LYS A 611 23.50 -19.56 -17.71
C LYS A 611 24.60 -18.52 -17.45
N VAL A 612 24.57 -17.82 -16.31
CA VAL A 612 25.58 -16.81 -15.94
C VAL A 612 26.55 -17.26 -14.84
N THR A 613 26.68 -18.56 -14.57
CA THR A 613 27.60 -19.10 -13.55
C THR A 613 29.07 -18.69 -13.79
N HIS A 614 29.50 -18.57 -15.05
CA HIS A 614 30.83 -18.07 -15.39
C HIS A 614 31.04 -16.62 -14.92
N PHE A 615 30.00 -15.78 -15.05
CA PHE A 615 30.01 -14.40 -14.58
C PHE A 615 30.06 -14.34 -13.06
N ILE A 616 29.23 -15.13 -12.37
CA ILE A 616 29.22 -15.21 -10.90
C ILE A 616 30.60 -15.64 -10.38
N SER A 617 31.25 -16.59 -11.05
CA SER A 617 32.61 -17.02 -10.71
C SER A 617 33.60 -15.85 -10.74
N ARG A 618 33.58 -15.06 -11.82
CA ARG A 618 34.44 -13.87 -11.95
C ARG A 618 34.07 -12.77 -10.95
N TRP A 619 32.78 -12.60 -10.65
CA TRP A 619 32.30 -11.69 -9.61
C TRP A 619 32.87 -12.09 -8.24
N CYS A 620 32.81 -13.38 -7.88
CA CYS A 620 33.40 -13.91 -6.65
C CYS A 620 34.90 -13.63 -6.58
N ASP A 621 35.60 -13.81 -7.70
CA ASP A 621 37.02 -13.57 -7.79
C ASP A 621 37.42 -12.10 -7.65
N THR A 622 36.55 -11.19 -8.09
CA THR A 622 36.82 -9.75 -8.15
C THR A 622 36.40 -9.03 -6.87
N VAL A 623 35.19 -9.31 -6.36
CA VAL A 623 34.61 -8.56 -5.23
C VAL A 623 34.12 -9.45 -4.08
N GLY A 624 34.01 -10.77 -4.29
CA GLY A 624 33.44 -11.68 -3.30
C GLY A 624 34.23 -11.81 -1.99
N HIS A 625 35.52 -11.47 -1.99
CA HIS A 625 36.37 -11.40 -0.79
C HIS A 625 36.06 -10.18 0.11
N ARG A 626 35.18 -9.27 -0.34
CA ARG A 626 34.71 -8.14 0.49
C ARG A 626 33.56 -8.61 1.39
N PRO A 627 33.57 -8.33 2.70
CA PRO A 627 32.54 -8.80 3.62
C PRO A 627 31.10 -8.44 3.21
N ASP A 628 30.90 -7.22 2.70
CA ASP A 628 29.59 -6.74 2.23
C ASP A 628 29.07 -7.55 1.04
N CYS A 629 29.94 -7.93 0.11
CA CYS A 629 29.60 -8.74 -1.07
C CYS A 629 29.43 -10.21 -0.70
N PHE A 630 30.29 -10.75 0.15
CA PHE A 630 30.20 -12.14 0.61
C PHE A 630 28.82 -12.46 1.20
N SER A 631 28.23 -11.51 1.92
CA SER A 631 26.87 -11.66 2.45
C SER A 631 25.80 -11.90 1.38
N ASN A 632 25.95 -11.27 0.21
CA ASN A 632 25.05 -11.50 -0.93
C ASN A 632 25.27 -12.90 -1.54
N LEU A 633 26.51 -13.37 -1.64
CA LEU A 633 26.80 -14.73 -2.14
C LEU A 633 26.18 -15.82 -1.25
N VAL A 634 26.33 -15.70 0.07
CA VAL A 634 25.72 -16.66 1.02
C VAL A 634 24.20 -16.64 0.88
N ARG A 635 23.60 -15.46 0.72
CA ARG A 635 22.16 -15.32 0.50
C ARG A 635 21.69 -15.97 -0.79
N LEU A 636 22.38 -15.73 -1.92
CA LEU A 636 22.11 -16.38 -3.21
C LEU A 636 22.05 -17.91 -3.06
N LEU A 637 23.09 -18.51 -2.49
CA LEU A 637 23.19 -19.97 -2.36
C LEU A 637 22.15 -20.56 -1.41
N LYS A 638 21.72 -19.80 -0.40
CA LYS A 638 20.72 -20.26 0.59
C LYS A 638 19.30 -20.17 0.06
N GLU A 639 18.94 -19.10 -0.64
CA GLU A 639 17.54 -18.81 -1.00
C GLU A 639 17.15 -19.29 -2.41
N GLY A 640 18.09 -19.41 -3.37
CA GLY A 640 17.74 -19.71 -4.77
C GLY A 640 18.81 -20.43 -5.60
N GLY A 641 20.03 -20.58 -5.09
CA GLY A 641 21.16 -21.23 -5.77
C GLY A 641 21.63 -22.53 -5.11
N PHE A 642 20.78 -23.20 -4.33
CA PHE A 642 21.19 -24.37 -3.53
C PHE A 642 21.62 -25.57 -4.40
N ASP A 643 21.04 -25.70 -5.58
CA ASP A 643 21.40 -26.67 -6.61
C ASP A 643 22.75 -26.37 -7.29
N LEU A 644 23.23 -25.13 -7.23
CA LEU A 644 24.55 -24.73 -7.75
C LEU A 644 25.70 -25.06 -6.80
N ILE A 645 25.42 -25.41 -5.54
CA ILE A 645 26.43 -25.58 -4.50
C ILE A 645 27.48 -26.63 -4.85
N PRO A 646 27.11 -27.87 -5.26
CA PRO A 646 28.11 -28.89 -5.52
C PRO A 646 29.05 -28.49 -6.64
N GLU A 647 28.50 -28.00 -7.76
CA GLU A 647 29.29 -27.75 -8.96
C GLU A 647 30.11 -26.47 -8.86
N PHE A 648 29.53 -25.39 -8.33
CA PHE A 648 30.14 -24.06 -8.34
C PHE A 648 30.24 -23.42 -6.95
N GLY A 649 29.18 -23.49 -6.14
CA GLY A 649 29.05 -22.71 -4.91
C GLY A 649 30.16 -22.98 -3.87
N ILE A 650 30.60 -24.23 -3.71
CA ILE A 650 31.73 -24.57 -2.83
C ILE A 650 33.01 -23.86 -3.29
N GLY A 651 33.29 -23.86 -4.60
CA GLY A 651 34.46 -23.17 -5.17
C GLY A 651 34.38 -21.66 -4.99
N TRP A 652 33.20 -21.07 -5.18
CA TRP A 652 32.96 -19.64 -4.97
C TRP A 652 33.22 -19.23 -3.52
N LEU A 653 32.61 -19.93 -2.55
CA LEU A 653 32.79 -19.66 -1.13
C LEU A 653 34.25 -19.80 -0.71
N TYR A 654 34.91 -20.87 -1.13
CA TYR A 654 36.32 -21.13 -0.86
C TYR A 654 37.21 -19.99 -1.35
N ASN A 655 37.05 -19.58 -2.62
CA ASN A 655 37.86 -18.53 -3.21
C ASN A 655 37.66 -17.16 -2.53
N CYS A 656 36.43 -16.83 -2.14
CA CYS A 656 36.13 -15.59 -1.41
C CYS A 656 36.82 -15.57 -0.04
N ILE A 657 36.70 -16.65 0.74
CA ILE A 657 37.29 -16.74 2.08
C ILE A 657 38.81 -16.76 2.00
N ARG A 658 39.39 -17.57 1.11
CA ARG A 658 40.85 -17.70 0.97
C ARG A 658 41.55 -16.38 0.60
N LYS A 659 40.87 -15.51 -0.15
CA LYS A 659 41.39 -14.20 -0.57
C LYS A 659 41.25 -13.11 0.50
N ALA A 660 40.57 -13.38 1.62
CA ALA A 660 40.44 -12.41 2.70
C ALA A 660 41.71 -12.35 3.54
N ASP A 661 42.24 -11.15 3.79
CA ASP A 661 43.49 -10.95 4.54
C ASP A 661 43.36 -11.31 6.03
N ASP A 662 42.17 -11.11 6.62
CA ASP A 662 41.85 -11.42 8.01
C ASP A 662 40.47 -12.09 8.08
N HIS A 663 40.48 -13.42 8.27
CA HIS A 663 39.26 -14.22 8.32
C HIS A 663 38.34 -13.84 9.48
N LYS A 664 38.89 -13.48 10.65
CA LYS A 664 38.07 -13.17 11.83
C LYS A 664 37.25 -11.90 11.59
N ASN A 665 37.93 -10.85 11.15
CA ASN A 665 37.28 -9.58 10.83
C ASN A 665 36.35 -9.70 9.62
N PHE A 666 36.68 -10.55 8.65
CA PHE A 666 35.84 -10.85 7.49
C PHE A 666 34.49 -11.45 7.90
N PHE A 667 34.47 -12.46 8.77
CA PHE A 667 33.23 -13.07 9.25
C PHE A 667 32.44 -12.14 10.17
N GLU A 668 33.11 -11.43 11.08
CA GLU A 668 32.46 -10.43 11.96
C GLU A 668 31.76 -9.33 11.15
N ARG A 669 32.39 -8.82 10.08
CA ARG A 669 31.81 -7.75 9.26
C ARG A 669 30.75 -8.23 8.29
N SER A 670 30.91 -9.42 7.72
CA SER A 670 29.90 -9.97 6.81
C SER A 670 28.63 -10.39 7.55
N ARG A 671 28.73 -10.70 8.85
CA ARG A 671 27.61 -11.18 9.70
C ARG A 671 26.93 -12.43 9.12
N THR A 672 27.72 -13.29 8.45
CA THR A 672 27.21 -14.45 7.71
C THR A 672 27.44 -15.78 8.41
N THR A 673 28.21 -15.82 9.51
CA THR A 673 28.71 -17.06 10.13
C THR A 673 27.61 -18.09 10.38
N GLY A 674 26.51 -17.71 11.03
CA GLY A 674 25.38 -18.62 11.28
C GLY A 674 24.68 -19.08 10.01
N SER A 675 24.36 -18.15 9.09
CA SER A 675 23.70 -18.49 7.81
C SER A 675 24.57 -19.38 6.91
N LEU A 676 25.88 -19.19 6.93
CA LEU A 676 26.84 -20.02 6.20
C LEU A 676 26.96 -21.40 6.85
N ALA A 677 26.98 -21.50 8.19
CA ALA A 677 27.01 -22.78 8.88
C ALA A 677 25.76 -23.64 8.59
N GLU A 678 24.57 -23.02 8.60
CA GLU A 678 23.32 -23.66 8.18
C GLU A 678 23.39 -24.14 6.73
N LEU A 679 23.84 -23.27 5.81
CA LEU A 679 23.99 -23.61 4.39
C LEU A 679 24.90 -24.82 4.20
N LEU A 680 26.06 -24.86 4.87
CA LEU A 680 27.01 -25.96 4.79
C LEU A 680 26.43 -27.26 5.37
N HIS A 681 25.75 -27.17 6.52
CA HIS A 681 25.08 -28.31 7.12
C HIS A 681 24.03 -28.91 6.17
N ASP A 682 23.17 -28.07 5.60
CA ASP A 682 22.12 -28.51 4.68
C ASP A 682 22.71 -29.09 3.38
N SER A 683 23.78 -28.47 2.87
CA SER A 683 24.52 -28.95 1.69
C SER A 683 25.09 -30.35 1.93
N TRP A 684 25.74 -30.56 3.09
CA TRP A 684 26.23 -31.88 3.46
C TRP A 684 25.08 -32.87 3.59
N SER A 685 24.02 -32.53 4.32
CA SER A 685 22.89 -33.43 4.56
C SER A 685 22.15 -33.85 3.28
N LYS A 686 22.11 -33.00 2.25
CA LYS A 686 21.34 -33.25 1.02
C LYS A 686 22.19 -33.69 -0.16
N GLN A 687 23.48 -33.36 -0.17
CA GLN A 687 24.35 -33.51 -1.35
C GLN A 687 25.71 -34.17 -1.04
N GLU A 688 25.85 -34.85 0.11
CA GLU A 688 27.08 -35.52 0.57
C GLU A 688 27.78 -36.33 -0.53
N LEU A 689 27.05 -37.24 -1.20
CA LEU A 689 27.62 -38.11 -2.23
C LEU A 689 28.23 -37.31 -3.38
N THR A 690 27.56 -36.25 -3.83
CA THR A 690 28.04 -35.37 -4.90
C THR A 690 29.26 -34.56 -4.47
N ILE A 691 29.36 -34.19 -3.19
CA ILE A 691 30.52 -33.48 -2.64
C ILE A 691 31.74 -34.41 -2.57
N LYS A 692 31.55 -35.64 -2.08
CA LYS A 692 32.62 -36.65 -1.94
C LYS A 692 33.21 -37.12 -3.28
N GLN A 693 32.40 -37.16 -4.33
CA GLN A 693 32.84 -37.61 -5.66
C GLN A 693 34.02 -36.82 -6.26
N ASN A 694 34.29 -35.60 -5.78
CA ASN A 694 35.41 -34.78 -6.25
C ASN A 694 36.34 -34.42 -5.06
N PRO A 695 37.57 -34.96 -5.01
CA PRO A 695 38.50 -34.73 -3.89
C PRO A 695 38.83 -33.25 -3.63
N GLU A 696 38.99 -32.44 -4.68
CA GLU A 696 39.27 -31.00 -4.52
C GLU A 696 38.07 -30.25 -3.96
N ARG A 697 36.85 -30.63 -4.38
CA ARG A 697 35.61 -30.07 -3.84
C ARG A 697 35.45 -30.41 -2.36
N LEU A 698 35.71 -31.66 -1.97
CA LEU A 698 35.66 -32.08 -0.57
C LEU A 698 36.67 -31.31 0.27
N LYS A 699 37.89 -31.13 -0.23
CA LYS A 699 38.93 -30.33 0.43
C LYS A 699 38.52 -28.86 0.61
N HIS A 700 37.93 -28.24 -0.41
CA HIS A 700 37.40 -26.88 -0.31
C HIS A 700 36.25 -26.81 0.70
N PHE A 701 35.35 -27.79 0.71
CA PHE A 701 34.24 -27.85 1.65
C PHE A 701 34.73 -27.94 3.10
N VAL A 702 35.66 -28.86 3.38
CA VAL A 702 36.28 -29.02 4.70
C VAL A 702 36.95 -27.72 5.15
N PHE A 703 37.72 -27.07 4.26
CA PHE A 703 38.34 -25.78 4.58
C PHE A 703 37.32 -24.72 5.02
N ILE A 704 36.19 -24.61 4.31
CA ILE A 704 35.15 -23.64 4.66
C ILE A 704 34.55 -23.98 6.04
N VAL A 705 34.23 -25.25 6.29
CA VAL A 705 33.68 -25.71 7.57
C VAL A 705 34.65 -25.40 8.72
N ASP A 706 35.94 -25.68 8.54
CA ASP A 706 36.98 -25.38 9.53
C ASP A 706 37.03 -23.87 9.84
N LYS A 707 37.00 -23.01 8.81
CA LYS A 707 37.05 -21.56 8.99
C LYS A 707 35.83 -20.98 9.69
N VAL A 708 34.66 -21.57 9.50
CA VAL A 708 33.43 -21.18 10.20
C VAL A 708 33.43 -21.73 11.64
N ALA A 709 33.91 -22.95 11.86
CA ALA A 709 34.06 -23.54 13.19
C ALA A 709 35.07 -22.77 14.06
N GLU A 710 36.17 -22.28 13.46
CA GLU A 710 37.16 -21.39 14.11
C GLU A 710 36.54 -20.09 14.66
N GLN A 711 35.37 -19.66 14.13
CA GLN A 711 34.63 -18.50 14.65
C GLN A 711 33.74 -18.83 15.86
N GLY A 712 33.68 -20.10 16.28
CA GLY A 712 32.87 -20.55 17.41
C GLY A 712 31.43 -20.95 17.07
N GLU A 713 31.09 -21.11 15.80
CA GLU A 713 29.72 -21.41 15.38
C GLU A 713 29.36 -22.89 15.62
N SER A 714 28.37 -23.12 16.48
CA SER A 714 28.06 -24.46 17.00
C SER A 714 27.65 -25.50 15.94
N ILE A 715 26.94 -25.07 14.89
CA ILE A 715 26.52 -25.94 13.78
C ILE A 715 27.76 -26.40 12.98
N ALA A 716 28.69 -25.49 12.71
CA ALA A 716 29.92 -25.79 11.98
C ALA A 716 30.85 -26.71 12.79
N ILE A 717 30.99 -26.50 14.10
CA ILE A 717 31.78 -27.38 14.99
C ILE A 717 31.25 -28.82 14.94
N ARG A 718 29.92 -29.00 15.02
CA ARG A 718 29.29 -30.33 14.91
C ARG A 718 29.52 -30.96 13.53
N LEU A 719 29.40 -30.16 12.47
CA LEU A 719 29.66 -30.64 11.10
C LEU A 719 31.12 -31.04 10.91
N GLN A 720 32.06 -30.29 11.48
CA GLN A 720 33.49 -30.59 11.47
C GLN A 720 33.79 -31.96 12.11
N SER A 721 33.23 -32.25 13.29
CA SER A 721 33.40 -33.56 13.93
C SER A 721 32.85 -34.71 13.08
N ARG A 722 31.67 -34.53 12.45
CA ARG A 722 31.08 -35.52 11.55
C ARG A 722 31.92 -35.78 10.29
N LEU A 723 32.55 -34.73 9.74
CA LEU A 723 33.45 -34.87 8.59
C LEU A 723 34.72 -35.64 8.96
N GLN A 724 35.27 -35.43 10.16
CA GLN A 724 36.44 -36.15 10.64
C GLN A 724 36.14 -37.65 10.85
N GLU A 725 34.96 -37.99 11.38
CA GLU A 725 34.52 -39.39 11.52
C GLU A 725 34.36 -40.05 10.13
N SER A 726 33.67 -39.38 9.20
CA SER A 726 33.44 -39.92 7.86
C SER A 726 34.70 -40.07 6.99
N LEU A 727 35.76 -39.30 7.24
CA LEU A 727 37.04 -39.40 6.52
C LEU A 727 37.98 -40.46 7.11
N CYS A 728 37.67 -40.98 8.32
CA CYS A 728 38.41 -42.07 8.94
C CYS A 728 37.87 -43.47 8.57
N ASP A 729 36.66 -43.55 8.02
CA ASP A 729 35.97 -44.80 7.64
C ASP A 729 36.20 -45.20 6.15
N GLU A 730 37.00 -44.43 5.39
CA GLU A 730 37.58 -44.78 4.07
C GLU A 730 39.07 -45.11 4.20
#